data_AF-A0A6G1ZFL3-F1
#
_entry.id   AF-A0A6G1ZFL3-F1
#
_cell.length_a   1.000
_cell.length_b   1.000
_cell.length_c   1.000
_cell.angle_alpha   90.00
_cell.angle_beta   90.00
_cell.angle_gamma   90.00
#
_symmetry.space_group_name_H-M   'P 1'
#
loop_
_entity.id
_entity.type
_entity.pdbx_description
1 polymer ?
#
loop_
_entity_poly.entity_id
_entity_poly.type
_entity_poly.pdbx_seq_one_letter_code
_entity_poly.pdbx_strand_id
1 'polypeptide(L)'
;MKQYVYRIFLMLGLALWLVSCTGTETPIDDLGNIPEESIPSGTGNMFSLAMRIPLPNDYMGTKAYEGVDRGSVSEILIDGVRMVLYEGDVVKYCLDLDIQVQPDNNDFKVTGSDLYNWTTDGNRIFIQTIARTFERSNYDMLIVINPNDSIKAKTEKGEHVTALDVAFNTTIGMFRSRTVIGEEGTYEEPAYFLMMNSQKLVELIPGNFYATKEKAENNPAFINLERVAAKVTCDYAGTANTKSTAVAPYGRFVMLLDYNNQSEAPWGDEGYDIPEDCIKCPVQGCTGTFNRKTKQCSAKPYLHTYDGLGLVSDRVRYMVATDLTWEIDVVNKKSYWLRHLTYKAGGTVIEEQGDIDREYFYAEDPNFSGFSGTDAKKQNFSYVLDGTELNPGTNSTAKKLYPQLSDYKYYNYWSWKKGDTQPVYIPENTMVQNEQKKDVVTRVIFKAVLKREQFGEKSTEVNPELPLKPIEGFFVFKGGNTDIENYKYNNYNKDNTTFFILRPEDVEIYASASTTEHIHIYLREGILEAIRQFKEDHPDFNFSNWRNEKPAESANLSFYKNGEMYYEVPIEHFSVAEAQGIGKYGRFGVVRNNWYKLNIEKMISIGSPVLPESKPEFIETVTRSAVPEVKSNSNILIRNQSIIF
;
A
#
# COMPACT_ATOMS: atom_id res chain seq x y z
N MET A 1 16.61 -45.64 -49.83
CA MET A 1 17.04 -44.76 -48.72
C MET A 1 16.14 -43.53 -48.73
N LYS A 2 15.54 -43.23 -47.59
CA LYS A 2 14.32 -42.42 -47.42
C LYS A 2 14.53 -40.92 -47.70
N GLN A 3 13.52 -40.32 -48.34
CA GLN A 3 13.26 -38.89 -48.47
C GLN A 3 13.06 -38.24 -47.09
N TYR A 4 13.65 -37.06 -46.84
CA TYR A 4 13.11 -36.03 -45.95
C TYR A 4 13.64 -34.64 -46.33
N VAL A 5 12.86 -33.96 -47.18
CA VAL A 5 12.69 -32.50 -47.22
C VAL A 5 11.32 -32.24 -46.55
N TYR A 6 11.17 -31.11 -45.85
CA TYR A 6 10.04 -30.62 -45.04
C TYR A 6 10.17 -30.78 -43.51
N ARG A 7 10.47 -29.67 -42.82
CA ARG A 7 9.52 -28.90 -41.98
C ARG A 7 10.23 -27.72 -41.28
N ILE A 8 10.26 -26.61 -41.99
CA ILE A 8 10.18 -25.25 -41.40
C ILE A 8 8.68 -25.01 -41.13
N PHE A 9 8.35 -24.31 -40.03
CA PHE A 9 7.02 -24.00 -39.41
C PHE A 9 6.61 -24.86 -38.20
N LEU A 10 6.84 -24.32 -36.99
CA LEU A 10 5.81 -23.84 -36.03
C LEU A 10 6.47 -23.55 -34.66
N MET A 11 6.93 -22.32 -34.47
CA MET A 11 7.08 -21.69 -33.14
C MET A 11 6.28 -20.39 -33.19
N LEU A 12 4.96 -20.56 -33.25
CA LEU A 12 3.94 -19.52 -33.14
C LEU A 12 2.96 -20.07 -32.11
N GLY A 13 3.02 -19.55 -30.87
CA GLY A 13 2.13 -19.98 -29.81
C GLY A 13 2.61 -19.55 -28.43
N LEU A 14 1.96 -18.51 -27.88
CA LEU A 14 1.99 -18.01 -26.50
C LEU A 14 3.12 -17.04 -26.11
N ALA A 15 3.26 -15.98 -26.90
CA ALA A 15 3.71 -14.67 -26.42
C ALA A 15 2.53 -13.68 -26.45
N LEU A 16 1.54 -13.92 -25.58
CA LEU A 16 0.40 -13.06 -25.22
C LEU A 16 0.06 -13.57 -23.81
N TRP A 17 0.21 -12.86 -22.69
CA TRP A 17 -0.29 -11.53 -22.33
C TRP A 17 0.68 -10.90 -21.32
N LEU A 18 1.59 -10.03 -21.77
CA LEU A 18 2.07 -8.93 -20.95
C LEU A 18 1.42 -7.69 -21.54
N VAL A 19 0.24 -7.35 -21.03
CA VAL A 19 -0.31 -6.01 -21.21
C VAL A 19 0.53 -5.12 -20.30
N SER A 20 1.69 -4.65 -20.79
CA SER A 20 2.14 -3.34 -20.35
C SER A 20 1.14 -2.37 -20.96
N CYS A 21 0.41 -1.64 -20.12
CA CYS A 21 -0.25 -0.42 -20.56
C CYS A 21 0.86 0.55 -20.96
N THR A 22 1.40 0.43 -22.18
CA THR A 22 1.86 1.60 -22.90
C THR A 22 0.60 2.37 -23.20
N GLY A 23 0.33 3.42 -22.42
CA GLY A 23 -0.73 4.36 -22.73
C GLY A 23 -0.46 4.89 -24.13
N THR A 24 -1.14 4.34 -25.13
CA THR A 24 -1.21 4.95 -26.44
C THR A 24 -2.01 6.22 -26.24
N GLU A 25 -1.34 7.36 -26.30
CA GLU A 25 -1.97 8.67 -26.37
C GLU A 25 -2.98 8.62 -27.51
N THR A 26 -4.27 8.50 -27.18
CA THR A 26 -5.33 8.70 -28.16
C THR A 26 -5.43 10.21 -28.35
N PRO A 27 -5.03 10.76 -29.50
CA PRO A 27 -5.21 12.17 -29.76
C PRO A 27 -6.71 12.42 -29.81
N ILE A 28 -7.22 13.25 -28.91
CA ILE A 28 -8.57 13.77 -29.04
C ILE A 28 -8.50 14.77 -30.20
N ASP A 29 -9.22 14.47 -31.28
CA ASP A 29 -9.38 15.36 -32.42
C ASP A 29 -9.93 16.71 -31.93
N ASP A 30 -9.29 17.79 -32.39
CA ASP A 30 -9.62 19.22 -32.19
C ASP A 30 -8.97 19.96 -30.99
N LEU A 31 -7.70 19.65 -30.70
CA LEU A 31 -6.87 20.45 -29.79
C LEU A 31 -6.39 21.74 -30.45
N GLY A 32 -6.76 22.89 -29.88
CA GLY A 32 -6.12 24.17 -30.21
C GLY A 32 -4.59 24.05 -30.10
N ASN A 33 -3.88 24.62 -31.08
CA ASN A 33 -2.43 24.47 -31.25
C ASN A 33 -1.66 24.67 -29.93
N ILE A 34 -1.13 23.57 -29.37
CA ILE A 34 -0.10 23.62 -28.33
C ILE A 34 1.08 24.41 -28.93
N PRO A 35 1.61 25.46 -28.28
CA PRO A 35 2.72 26.20 -28.85
C PRO A 35 3.93 25.25 -29.00
N GLU A 36 4.64 25.34 -30.11
CA GLU A 36 5.85 24.55 -30.31
C GLU A 36 7.03 25.20 -29.58
N GLU A 37 7.87 24.38 -28.96
CA GLU A 37 9.10 24.83 -28.35
C GLU A 37 10.10 25.24 -29.44
N SER A 38 10.49 26.52 -29.46
CA SER A 38 11.34 27.10 -30.50
C SER A 38 12.69 27.53 -29.96
N ILE A 39 13.71 27.53 -30.83
CA ILE A 39 15.04 28.01 -30.47
C ILE A 39 14.94 29.53 -30.18
N PRO A 40 15.33 29.99 -28.97
CA PRO A 40 15.20 31.39 -28.59
C PRO A 40 15.99 32.31 -29.54
N SER A 41 15.30 33.26 -30.17
CA SER A 41 15.85 34.16 -31.21
C SER A 41 15.38 35.61 -31.10
N GLY A 42 14.75 35.93 -29.98
CA GLY A 42 14.24 37.26 -29.64
C GLY A 42 15.33 38.33 -29.58
N THR A 43 14.92 39.57 -29.86
CA THR A 43 15.80 40.75 -29.93
C THR A 43 15.33 41.92 -29.06
N GLY A 44 14.30 41.73 -28.25
CA GLY A 44 13.65 42.79 -27.49
C GLY A 44 13.61 42.51 -25.99
N ASN A 45 12.51 42.90 -25.35
CA ASN A 45 12.32 42.92 -23.90
C ASN A 45 10.98 42.31 -23.45
N MET A 46 10.23 41.70 -24.37
CA MET A 46 8.95 41.04 -24.09
C MET A 46 9.15 39.54 -23.85
N PHE A 47 8.59 39.00 -22.78
CA PHE A 47 8.69 37.59 -22.40
C PHE A 47 7.31 37.00 -22.13
N SER A 48 7.09 35.77 -22.57
CA SER A 48 5.89 34.96 -22.30
C SER A 48 6.32 33.60 -21.77
N LEU A 49 5.52 33.04 -20.87
CA LEU A 49 5.75 31.73 -20.26
C LEU A 49 4.66 30.74 -20.70
N ALA A 50 5.04 29.48 -20.92
CA ALA A 50 4.15 28.34 -21.08
C ALA A 50 4.47 27.27 -20.03
N MET A 51 3.55 27.06 -19.09
CA MET A 51 3.66 26.08 -18.01
C MET A 51 3.02 24.76 -18.41
N ARG A 52 3.75 23.66 -18.21
CA ARG A 52 3.28 22.28 -18.39
C ARG A 52 3.03 21.68 -17.01
N ILE A 53 1.76 21.49 -16.66
CA ILE A 53 1.32 21.02 -15.34
C ILE A 53 0.75 19.60 -15.49
N PRO A 54 1.23 18.60 -14.74
CA PRO A 54 0.76 17.23 -14.86
C PRO A 54 -0.73 17.08 -14.48
N LEU A 55 -1.51 16.49 -15.38
CA LEU A 55 -2.86 16.00 -15.12
C LEU A 55 -2.80 14.54 -14.68
N PRO A 56 -3.75 14.08 -13.84
CA PRO A 56 -3.98 12.66 -13.64
C PRO A 56 -4.46 12.02 -14.96
N ASN A 57 -3.80 10.94 -15.41
CA ASN A 57 -4.02 10.28 -16.71
C ASN A 57 -5.47 9.80 -17.01
N ASP A 58 -6.39 9.86 -16.04
CA ASP A 58 -7.79 9.41 -16.16
C ASP A 58 -8.80 10.57 -16.28
N TYR A 59 -8.36 11.80 -16.57
CA TYR A 59 -9.25 12.97 -16.59
C TYR A 59 -10.29 12.95 -17.72
N MET A 60 -10.04 12.29 -18.87
CA MET A 60 -10.75 12.56 -20.13
C MET A 60 -11.52 11.39 -20.76
N GLY A 61 -12.00 10.40 -20.00
CA GLY A 61 -12.90 9.42 -20.62
C GLY A 61 -13.39 8.27 -19.75
N THR A 62 -14.62 8.37 -19.24
CA THR A 62 -15.70 7.36 -19.32
C THR A 62 -16.77 7.63 -18.25
N LYS A 63 -18.04 7.68 -18.69
CA LYS A 63 -19.22 7.98 -17.86
C LYS A 63 -19.66 6.85 -16.92
N ALA A 64 -18.80 5.91 -16.56
CA ALA A 64 -19.22 4.81 -15.70
C ALA A 64 -18.03 4.17 -14.94
N TYR A 65 -17.75 4.64 -13.72
CA TYR A 65 -17.44 3.76 -12.57
C TYR A 65 -17.39 4.54 -11.24
N GLU A 66 -17.88 3.89 -10.18
CA GLU A 66 -17.77 4.25 -8.76
C GLU A 66 -16.47 3.62 -8.21
N GLY A 67 -15.39 4.37 -7.99
CA GLY A 67 -14.14 3.80 -7.48
C GLY A 67 -12.95 4.76 -7.38
N VAL A 68 -11.94 4.29 -6.64
CA VAL A 68 -10.71 4.93 -6.07
C VAL A 68 -9.74 5.55 -7.10
N ASP A 69 -10.09 5.54 -8.38
CA ASP A 69 -9.19 5.83 -9.50
C ASP A 69 -9.19 7.28 -9.99
N ARG A 70 -10.02 8.16 -9.43
CA ARG A 70 -10.02 9.56 -9.87
C ARG A 70 -8.91 10.35 -9.17
N GLY A 71 -8.01 10.95 -9.95
CA GLY A 71 -7.41 12.22 -9.55
C GLY A 71 -8.54 13.22 -9.31
N SER A 72 -8.68 13.73 -8.08
CA SER A 72 -9.69 14.74 -7.80
C SER A 72 -9.31 16.02 -8.54
N VAL A 73 -10.31 16.79 -9.01
CA VAL A 73 -10.10 18.16 -9.50
C VAL A 73 -9.24 18.98 -8.50
N SER A 74 -9.29 18.63 -7.22
CA SER A 74 -8.41 19.18 -6.17
C SER A 74 -6.90 19.09 -6.46
N GLU A 75 -6.45 18.04 -7.13
CA GLU A 75 -5.02 17.81 -7.44
C GLU A 75 -4.47 18.82 -8.45
N ILE A 76 -5.34 19.50 -9.19
CA ILE A 76 -4.99 20.44 -10.27
C ILE A 76 -5.46 21.87 -9.98
N LEU A 77 -6.08 22.12 -8.82
CA LEU A 77 -6.52 23.46 -8.46
C LEU A 77 -5.35 24.40 -8.29
N ILE A 78 -5.53 25.62 -8.78
CA ILE A 78 -4.57 26.71 -8.70
C ILE A 78 -5.28 27.96 -8.20
N ASP A 79 -4.76 28.56 -7.14
CA ASP A 79 -5.21 29.86 -6.63
C ASP A 79 -4.09 30.92 -6.65
N GLY A 80 -2.88 30.56 -7.07
CA GLY A 80 -1.78 31.48 -7.25
C GLY A 80 -0.61 30.89 -8.02
N VAL A 81 0.03 31.73 -8.83
CA VAL A 81 1.25 31.39 -9.57
C VAL A 81 2.28 32.47 -9.27
N ARG A 82 3.45 32.09 -8.75
CA ARG A 82 4.57 33.01 -8.54
C ARG A 82 5.67 32.71 -9.54
N MET A 83 6.09 33.75 -10.27
CA MET A 83 7.23 33.73 -11.17
C MET A 83 8.39 34.51 -10.58
N VAL A 84 9.55 33.87 -10.50
CA VAL A 84 10.76 34.43 -9.89
C VAL A 84 11.89 34.35 -10.91
N LEU A 85 12.55 35.48 -11.16
CA LEU A 85 13.72 35.57 -12.04
C LEU A 85 14.94 35.98 -11.21
N TYR A 86 15.92 35.10 -11.15
CA TYR A 86 17.22 35.34 -10.53
C TYR A 86 18.18 35.92 -11.58
N GLU A 87 18.92 36.97 -11.25
CA GLU A 87 20.03 37.46 -12.07
C GLU A 87 21.33 37.16 -11.33
N GLY A 88 22.13 36.25 -11.88
CA GLY A 88 23.10 35.51 -11.08
C GLY A 88 22.33 34.66 -10.06
N ASP A 89 22.59 34.88 -8.77
CA ASP A 89 21.98 34.09 -7.70
C ASP A 89 20.94 34.88 -6.87
N VAL A 90 20.59 36.10 -7.29
CA VAL A 90 19.72 37.00 -6.51
C VAL A 90 18.42 37.26 -7.24
N VAL A 91 17.30 37.21 -6.53
CA VAL A 91 15.97 37.53 -7.07
C VAL A 91 15.95 38.98 -7.55
N LYS A 92 15.84 39.16 -8.87
CA LYS A 92 15.67 40.48 -9.50
C LYS A 92 14.20 40.83 -9.69
N TYR A 93 13.41 39.86 -10.12
CA TYR A 93 11.96 39.98 -10.28
C TYR A 93 11.24 38.87 -9.52
N CYS A 94 10.15 39.23 -8.85
CA CYS A 94 9.20 38.30 -8.24
C CYS A 94 7.80 38.85 -8.53
N LEU A 95 6.96 38.06 -9.19
CA LEU A 95 5.63 38.44 -9.65
C LEU A 95 4.64 37.35 -9.26
N ASP A 96 3.55 37.75 -8.60
CA ASP A 96 2.38 36.91 -8.43
C ASP A 96 1.45 37.15 -9.63
N LEU A 97 1.30 36.12 -10.47
CA LEU A 97 0.47 36.14 -11.67
C LEU A 97 -0.97 35.78 -11.31
N ASP A 98 -1.92 36.56 -11.84
CA ASP A 98 -3.34 36.30 -11.69
C ASP A 98 -3.79 35.21 -12.66
N ILE A 99 -3.62 33.96 -12.23
CA ILE A 99 -4.02 32.74 -12.93
C ILE A 99 -4.60 31.77 -11.90
N GLN A 100 -5.78 31.25 -12.20
CA GLN A 100 -6.49 30.31 -11.35
C GLN A 100 -7.01 29.12 -12.16
N VAL A 101 -6.99 27.95 -11.54
CA VAL A 101 -7.68 26.74 -12.01
C VAL A 101 -8.67 26.39 -10.92
N GLN A 102 -9.95 26.45 -11.25
CA GLN A 102 -11.06 26.31 -10.30
C GLN A 102 -12.03 25.21 -10.76
N PRO A 103 -12.75 24.56 -9.85
CA PRO A 103 -13.78 23.59 -10.24
C PRO A 103 -14.84 24.25 -11.12
N ASP A 104 -15.29 23.55 -12.15
CA ASP A 104 -16.41 23.95 -13.00
C ASP A 104 -17.29 22.75 -13.32
N ASN A 105 -18.37 22.59 -12.55
CA ASN A 105 -19.27 21.43 -12.64
C ASN A 105 -18.49 20.09 -12.51
N ASN A 106 -18.44 19.29 -13.58
CA ASN A 106 -17.70 18.01 -13.64
C ASN A 106 -16.29 18.17 -14.22
N ASP A 107 -15.84 19.40 -14.46
CA ASP A 107 -14.57 19.76 -15.10
C ASP A 107 -13.82 20.82 -14.27
N PHE A 108 -12.83 21.49 -14.86
CA PHE A 108 -12.20 22.70 -14.36
C PHE A 108 -12.29 23.84 -15.38
N LYS A 109 -12.12 25.06 -14.88
CA LYS A 109 -11.91 26.25 -15.71
C LYS A 109 -10.59 26.91 -15.37
N VAL A 110 -9.93 27.45 -16.38
CA VAL A 110 -8.73 28.28 -16.23
C VAL A 110 -9.10 29.73 -16.51
N THR A 111 -8.82 30.62 -15.56
CA THR A 111 -9.18 32.04 -15.64
C THR A 111 -8.08 32.92 -15.05
N GLY A 112 -8.04 34.19 -15.43
CA GLY A 112 -7.12 35.16 -14.83
C GLY A 112 -6.73 36.27 -15.81
N SER A 113 -6.35 37.43 -15.30
CA SER A 113 -5.93 38.56 -16.14
C SER A 113 -4.54 38.38 -16.76
N ASP A 114 -3.73 37.48 -16.20
CA ASP A 114 -2.42 37.10 -16.73
C ASP A 114 -2.46 35.92 -17.71
N LEU A 115 -3.63 35.32 -17.92
CA LEU A 115 -3.84 34.20 -18.84
C LEU A 115 -3.93 34.69 -20.29
N TYR A 116 -3.06 34.19 -21.17
CA TYR A 116 -3.17 34.39 -22.62
C TYR A 116 -3.98 33.29 -23.28
N ASN A 117 -3.61 32.04 -23.02
CA ASN A 117 -4.27 30.86 -23.56
C ASN A 117 -4.05 29.65 -22.64
N TRP A 118 -4.88 28.63 -22.76
CA TRP A 118 -4.63 27.33 -22.17
C TRP A 118 -5.20 26.20 -23.03
N THR A 119 -4.62 25.01 -22.89
CA THR A 119 -5.09 23.78 -23.55
C THR A 119 -4.69 22.57 -22.70
N THR A 120 -5.15 21.37 -23.06
CA THR A 120 -4.80 20.11 -22.40
C THR A 120 -4.56 19.02 -23.44
N ASP A 121 -3.56 18.15 -23.26
CA ASP A 121 -3.37 16.97 -24.11
C ASP A 121 -4.00 15.69 -23.51
N GLY A 122 -4.73 15.83 -22.39
CA GLY A 122 -5.27 14.72 -21.60
C GLY A 122 -4.35 14.28 -20.44
N ASN A 123 -3.03 14.51 -20.56
CA ASN A 123 -2.02 14.16 -19.56
C ASN A 123 -1.42 15.39 -18.87
N ARG A 124 -1.59 16.59 -19.44
CA ARG A 124 -1.05 17.86 -18.93
C ARG A 124 -1.96 19.04 -19.24
N ILE A 125 -1.99 20.02 -18.34
CA ILE A 125 -2.51 21.37 -18.63
C ILE A 125 -1.35 22.22 -19.13
N PHE A 126 -1.56 22.87 -20.27
CA PHE A 126 -0.67 23.92 -20.79
C PHE A 126 -1.30 25.26 -20.46
N ILE A 127 -0.64 26.05 -19.62
CA ILE A 127 -1.10 27.41 -19.27
C ILE A 127 -0.08 28.40 -19.79
N GLN A 128 -0.53 29.31 -20.66
CA GLN A 128 0.31 30.35 -21.22
C GLN A 128 -0.03 31.72 -20.65
N THR A 129 0.99 32.48 -20.28
CA THR A 129 0.84 33.85 -19.76
C THR A 129 0.77 34.87 -20.89
N ILE A 130 0.16 36.03 -20.65
CA ILE A 130 0.37 37.21 -21.49
C ILE A 130 1.84 37.63 -21.46
N ALA A 131 2.34 38.27 -22.52
CA ALA A 131 3.71 38.75 -22.51
C ALA A 131 3.88 40.01 -21.64
N ARG A 132 4.97 40.04 -20.87
CA ARG A 132 5.35 41.13 -19.96
C ARG A 132 6.75 41.64 -20.30
N THR A 133 7.04 42.88 -19.90
CA THR A 133 8.33 43.53 -20.17
C THR A 133 9.32 43.27 -19.05
N PHE A 134 10.52 42.83 -19.41
CA PHE A 134 11.66 42.65 -18.51
C PHE A 134 12.92 43.26 -19.11
N GLU A 135 13.92 43.56 -18.28
CA GLU A 135 15.23 43.90 -18.81
C GLU A 135 15.82 42.69 -19.55
N ARG A 136 16.34 42.91 -20.76
CA ARG A 136 16.95 41.84 -21.56
C ARG A 136 18.30 41.45 -20.95
N SER A 137 18.35 40.29 -20.30
CA SER A 137 19.54 39.77 -19.60
C SER A 137 19.53 38.24 -19.62
N ASN A 138 20.47 37.62 -18.91
CA ASN A 138 20.39 36.20 -18.56
C ASN A 138 19.70 36.07 -17.19
N TYR A 139 18.78 35.13 -17.05
CA TYR A 139 18.10 34.84 -15.80
C TYR A 139 17.96 33.36 -15.56
N ASP A 140 17.86 32.95 -14.30
CA ASP A 140 17.35 31.65 -13.93
C ASP A 140 15.92 31.79 -13.40
N MET A 141 15.00 31.02 -13.97
CA MET A 141 13.57 31.12 -13.68
C MET A 141 13.08 29.99 -12.78
N LEU A 142 12.41 30.39 -11.70
CA LEU A 142 11.61 29.53 -10.84
C LEU A 142 10.12 29.86 -11.01
N ILE A 143 9.30 28.83 -11.16
CA ILE A 143 7.84 28.93 -11.06
C ILE A 143 7.37 28.18 -9.83
N VAL A 144 6.45 28.79 -9.09
CA VAL A 144 5.81 28.20 -7.91
C VAL A 144 4.30 28.29 -8.05
N ILE A 145 3.64 27.15 -8.09
CA ILE A 145 2.17 27.05 -8.10
C ILE A 145 1.68 26.86 -6.67
N ASN A 146 0.61 27.56 -6.31
CA ASN A 146 0.01 27.57 -4.98
C ASN A 146 1.00 27.93 -3.85
N PRO A 147 1.83 28.98 -4.01
CA PRO A 147 2.91 29.30 -3.07
C PRO A 147 2.38 29.56 -1.65
N ASN A 148 3.01 28.91 -0.66
CA ASN A 148 2.79 29.19 0.76
C ASN A 148 3.67 30.35 1.26
N ASP A 149 3.40 30.86 2.46
CA ASP A 149 4.13 32.02 2.99
C ASP A 149 5.64 31.78 3.13
N SER A 150 6.05 30.53 3.40
CA SER A 150 7.46 30.19 3.56
C SER A 150 8.24 30.27 2.25
N ILE A 151 7.68 29.78 1.14
CA ILE A 151 8.34 29.91 -0.17
C ILE A 151 8.25 31.34 -0.69
N LYS A 152 7.17 32.07 -0.36
CA LYS A 152 7.05 33.49 -0.70
C LYS A 152 8.19 34.30 -0.08
N ALA A 153 8.42 34.14 1.23
CA ALA A 153 9.50 34.82 1.93
C ALA A 153 10.90 34.52 1.36
N LYS A 154 11.12 33.31 0.85
CA LYS A 154 12.40 32.89 0.23
C LYS A 154 12.62 33.39 -1.19
N THR A 155 11.58 33.95 -1.80
CA THR A 155 11.57 34.37 -3.21
C THR A 155 11.29 35.86 -3.37
N GLU A 156 11.38 36.62 -2.28
CA GLU A 156 11.26 38.08 -2.32
C GLU A 156 12.46 38.71 -3.03
N LYS A 157 12.26 39.91 -3.56
CA LYS A 157 13.34 40.62 -4.27
C LYS A 157 14.55 40.85 -3.38
N GLY A 158 15.73 40.46 -3.86
CA GLY A 158 16.99 40.52 -3.11
C GLY A 158 17.36 39.23 -2.36
N GLU A 159 16.46 38.24 -2.28
CA GLU A 159 16.78 36.93 -1.71
C GLU A 159 17.72 36.13 -2.63
N HIS A 160 18.48 35.23 -2.04
CA HIS A 160 19.47 34.40 -2.74
C HIS A 160 18.92 33.01 -3.06
N VAL A 161 19.28 32.44 -4.21
CA VAL A 161 18.79 31.12 -4.66
C VAL A 161 19.05 30.00 -3.65
N THR A 162 20.16 30.08 -2.91
CA THR A 162 20.52 29.11 -1.84
C THR A 162 19.49 29.05 -0.71
N ALA A 163 18.57 30.02 -0.61
CA ALA A 163 17.44 29.93 0.31
C ALA A 163 16.52 28.73 0.00
N LEU A 164 16.54 28.22 -1.23
CA LEU A 164 15.81 27.04 -1.70
C LEU A 164 16.48 25.71 -1.33
N ASP A 165 17.77 25.71 -0.96
CA ASP A 165 18.47 24.49 -0.52
C ASP A 165 18.12 24.11 0.93
N VAL A 166 17.48 25.03 1.66
CA VAL A 166 17.03 24.78 3.03
C VAL A 166 15.75 23.94 3.01
N ALA A 167 15.85 22.70 3.47
CA ALA A 167 14.72 21.79 3.62
C ALA A 167 13.54 22.42 4.38
N PHE A 168 12.32 22.19 3.89
CA PHE A 168 11.10 22.67 4.51
C PHE A 168 10.35 21.56 5.25
N ASN A 169 9.53 21.95 6.22
CA ASN A 169 8.70 21.02 6.98
C ASN A 169 7.46 20.63 6.15
N THR A 170 7.34 19.34 5.87
CA THR A 170 6.29 18.76 5.02
C THR A 170 4.93 18.70 5.71
N THR A 171 4.88 18.75 7.04
CA THR A 171 3.61 18.63 7.80
C THR A 171 2.65 19.81 7.62
N ILE A 172 3.11 20.94 7.06
CA ILE A 172 2.30 22.17 6.89
C ILE A 172 2.50 22.86 5.54
N GLY A 173 3.17 22.22 4.56
CA GLY A 173 3.73 22.94 3.41
C GLY A 173 3.32 22.46 2.02
N MET A 174 2.75 21.26 1.90
CA MET A 174 2.64 20.57 0.61
C MET A 174 1.34 20.83 -0.16
N PHE A 175 0.25 21.06 0.56
CA PHE A 175 -1.07 21.33 0.00
C PHE A 175 -1.91 22.06 1.06
N ARG A 176 -3.02 22.66 0.62
CA ARG A 176 -4.07 23.17 1.50
C ARG A 176 -5.28 22.25 1.44
N SER A 177 -6.30 22.50 2.25
CA SER A 177 -7.55 21.75 2.16
C SER A 177 -8.62 22.57 1.45
N ARG A 178 -9.55 21.88 0.78
CA ARG A 178 -10.82 22.48 0.36
C ARG A 178 -11.97 21.71 0.99
N THR A 179 -13.02 22.45 1.28
CA THR A 179 -14.32 21.90 1.67
C THR A 179 -15.06 21.36 0.45
N VAL A 180 -15.48 20.10 0.50
CA VAL A 180 -16.31 19.45 -0.53
C VAL A 180 -17.63 19.02 0.07
N ILE A 181 -18.70 19.21 -0.69
CA ILE A 181 -20.04 18.72 -0.36
C ILE A 181 -20.28 17.48 -1.22
N GLY A 182 -20.23 16.30 -0.62
CA GLY A 182 -20.56 15.04 -1.25
C GLY A 182 -21.90 14.48 -0.77
N GLU A 183 -22.27 13.31 -1.29
CA GLU A 183 -23.51 12.61 -0.91
C GLU A 183 -23.56 12.24 0.59
N GLU A 184 -22.40 12.00 1.20
CA GLU A 184 -22.26 11.66 2.63
C GLU A 184 -22.12 12.89 3.54
N GLY A 185 -22.21 14.10 2.97
CA GLY A 185 -22.10 15.37 3.70
C GLY A 185 -20.84 16.18 3.33
N THR A 186 -20.49 17.12 4.21
CA THR A 186 -19.36 18.02 4.01
C THR A 186 -18.07 17.42 4.59
N TYR A 187 -16.99 17.40 3.82
CA TYR A 187 -15.68 16.93 4.24
C TYR A 187 -14.55 17.80 3.68
N GLU A 188 -13.38 17.75 4.32
CA GLU A 188 -12.17 18.40 3.82
C GLU A 188 -11.35 17.41 3.00
N GLU A 189 -10.81 17.86 1.88
CA GLU A 189 -9.86 17.08 1.09
C GLU A 189 -8.61 17.90 0.71
N PRO A 190 -7.44 17.27 0.55
CA PRO A 190 -6.24 17.91 0.01
C PRO A 190 -6.48 18.56 -1.36
N ALA A 191 -6.09 19.82 -1.50
CA ALA A 191 -6.24 20.65 -2.70
C ALA A 191 -5.12 21.71 -2.76
N TYR A 192 -5.01 22.41 -3.89
CA TYR A 192 -4.03 23.50 -4.05
C TYR A 192 -2.60 23.06 -3.71
N PHE A 193 -2.16 21.98 -4.35
CA PHE A 193 -0.85 21.40 -4.15
C PHE A 193 0.25 22.39 -4.54
N LEU A 194 1.27 22.50 -3.69
CA LEU A 194 2.49 23.22 -4.04
C LEU A 194 3.18 22.49 -5.20
N MET A 195 3.46 23.22 -6.28
CA MET A 195 4.20 22.69 -7.43
C MET A 195 5.35 23.62 -7.77
N MET A 196 6.46 23.05 -8.22
CA MET A 196 7.67 23.78 -8.59
C MET A 196 8.26 23.19 -9.87
N ASN A 197 9.34 23.78 -10.38
CA ASN A 197 10.09 23.21 -11.51
C ASN A 197 10.38 21.73 -11.28
N SER A 198 10.16 20.90 -12.31
CA SER A 198 10.36 19.44 -12.19
C SER A 198 11.82 19.03 -12.04
N GLN A 199 12.75 19.92 -12.37
CA GLN A 199 14.20 19.73 -12.30
C GLN A 199 14.84 21.00 -11.73
N LYS A 200 15.88 21.55 -12.37
CA LYS A 200 16.55 22.78 -11.93
C LYS A 200 15.77 24.02 -12.35
N LEU A 201 16.31 25.18 -11.99
CA LEU A 201 15.87 26.46 -12.57
C LEU A 201 15.99 26.42 -14.10
N VAL A 202 15.08 27.12 -14.78
CA VAL A 202 15.10 27.23 -16.24
C VAL A 202 15.96 28.42 -16.62
N GLU A 203 17.07 28.18 -17.32
CA GLU A 203 17.91 29.23 -17.86
C GLU A 203 17.16 30.00 -18.97
N LEU A 204 17.09 31.31 -18.82
CA LEU A 204 16.58 32.25 -19.79
C LEU A 204 17.73 33.09 -20.32
N ILE A 205 17.94 33.06 -21.62
CA ILE A 205 18.97 33.85 -22.31
C ILE A 205 18.34 35.07 -23.01
N PRO A 206 19.13 36.06 -23.46
CA PRO A 206 18.64 37.21 -24.21
C PRO A 206 17.80 36.88 -25.45
N GLY A 207 17.91 35.65 -25.99
CA GLY A 207 17.06 35.15 -27.08
C GLY A 207 15.62 34.82 -26.67
N ASN A 208 15.32 34.68 -25.38
CA ASN A 208 13.95 34.44 -24.89
C ASN A 208 13.10 35.72 -24.84
N PHE A 209 13.70 36.89 -25.10
CA PHE A 209 13.03 38.20 -25.02
C PHE A 209 12.80 38.79 -26.42
N TYR A 210 11.54 38.95 -26.81
CA TYR A 210 11.13 39.35 -28.15
C TYR A 210 10.80 40.85 -28.27
N ALA A 211 10.81 41.36 -29.49
CA ALA A 211 10.58 42.78 -29.79
C ALA A 211 9.12 43.21 -29.62
N THR A 212 8.16 42.29 -29.71
CA THR A 212 6.73 42.59 -29.62
C THR A 212 6.02 41.59 -28.73
N LYS A 213 4.88 42.02 -28.16
CA LYS A 213 3.97 41.17 -27.37
C LYS A 213 3.59 39.90 -28.12
N GLU A 214 3.08 40.05 -29.35
CA GLU A 214 2.66 38.96 -30.21
C GLU A 214 3.78 37.94 -30.50
N LYS A 215 5.02 38.40 -30.72
CA LYS A 215 6.14 37.48 -30.96
C LYS A 215 6.51 36.68 -29.73
N ALA A 216 6.47 37.30 -28.55
CA ALA A 216 6.71 36.61 -27.29
C ALA A 216 5.61 35.58 -27.00
N GLU A 217 4.34 35.94 -27.19
CA GLU A 217 3.19 35.04 -27.01
C GLU A 217 3.19 33.90 -28.05
N ASN A 218 3.72 34.09 -29.25
CA ASN A 218 3.87 33.01 -30.22
C ASN A 218 5.14 32.16 -30.01
N ASN A 219 6.04 32.54 -29.09
CA ASN A 219 7.28 31.82 -28.79
C ASN A 219 7.55 31.85 -27.27
N PRO A 220 6.66 31.28 -26.44
CA PRO A 220 6.83 31.30 -25.01
C PRO A 220 8.00 30.40 -24.57
N ALA A 221 8.64 30.73 -23.45
CA ALA A 221 9.56 29.81 -22.79
C ALA A 221 8.77 28.71 -22.07
N PHE A 222 9.21 27.46 -22.20
CA PHE A 222 8.52 26.32 -21.60
C PHE A 222 9.09 25.94 -20.24
N ILE A 223 8.21 25.44 -19.37
CA ILE A 223 8.61 24.87 -18.09
C ILE A 223 7.74 23.67 -17.72
N ASN A 224 8.40 22.60 -17.27
CA ASN A 224 7.75 21.45 -16.67
C ASN A 224 7.66 21.66 -15.16
N LEU A 225 6.48 21.40 -14.61
CA LEU A 225 6.20 21.54 -13.18
C LEU A 225 5.86 20.19 -12.57
N GLU A 226 6.15 20.02 -11.28
CA GLU A 226 5.80 18.83 -10.53
C GLU A 226 5.30 19.19 -9.13
N ARG A 227 4.35 18.40 -8.62
CA ARG A 227 3.90 18.50 -7.23
C ARG A 227 5.05 18.13 -6.30
N VAL A 228 5.14 18.80 -5.15
CA VAL A 228 6.09 18.41 -4.08
C VAL A 228 5.63 17.15 -3.31
N ALA A 229 4.43 16.63 -3.63
CA ALA A 229 3.80 15.49 -2.99
C ALA A 229 3.77 14.26 -3.91
N ALA A 230 3.96 13.09 -3.32
CA ALA A 230 3.57 11.82 -3.92
C ALA A 230 2.16 11.42 -3.47
N LYS A 231 1.52 10.56 -4.26
CA LYS A 231 0.19 10.02 -4.02
C LYS A 231 0.28 8.53 -3.75
N VAL A 232 -0.43 8.04 -2.74
CA VAL A 232 -0.55 6.62 -2.42
C VAL A 232 -2.02 6.25 -2.37
N THR A 233 -2.39 5.18 -3.08
CA THR A 233 -3.71 4.56 -2.97
C THR A 233 -3.55 3.08 -2.67
N CYS A 234 -4.49 2.54 -1.90
CA CYS A 234 -4.58 1.11 -1.66
C CYS A 234 -5.96 0.63 -2.07
N ASP A 235 -6.00 -0.47 -2.81
CA ASP A 235 -7.22 -1.10 -3.28
C ASP A 235 -7.26 -2.57 -2.87
N TYR A 236 -8.47 -3.10 -2.71
CA TYR A 236 -8.69 -4.52 -2.58
C TYR A 236 -9.55 -5.01 -3.74
N ALA A 237 -8.89 -5.51 -4.78
CA ALA A 237 -9.58 -6.12 -5.90
C ALA A 237 -10.38 -7.34 -5.43
N GLY A 238 -9.78 -8.13 -4.54
CA GLY A 238 -10.30 -9.45 -4.20
C GLY A 238 -10.34 -10.36 -5.43
N THR A 239 -10.81 -11.59 -5.21
CA THR A 239 -11.17 -12.58 -6.22
C THR A 239 -12.42 -13.28 -5.72
N ALA A 240 -13.33 -13.70 -6.62
CA ALA A 240 -14.58 -14.39 -6.28
C ALA A 240 -14.38 -15.58 -5.34
N ASN A 241 -13.18 -16.19 -5.39
CA ASN A 241 -12.77 -17.36 -4.61
C ASN A 241 -11.61 -17.06 -3.64
N THR A 242 -11.38 -15.80 -3.22
CA THR A 242 -10.29 -15.49 -2.27
C THR A 242 -10.61 -16.07 -0.92
N LYS A 243 -10.21 -17.32 -0.74
CA LYS A 243 -9.92 -17.89 0.55
C LYS A 243 -8.63 -17.21 1.02
N SER A 244 -8.52 -16.88 2.31
CA SER A 244 -7.21 -16.59 2.89
C SER A 244 -6.33 -17.79 2.56
N THR A 245 -5.31 -17.58 1.73
CA THR A 245 -4.53 -18.66 1.11
C THR A 245 -3.45 -19.16 2.07
N ALA A 246 -3.82 -19.69 3.24
CA ALA A 246 -3.04 -20.78 3.81
C ALA A 246 -3.67 -22.08 3.30
N VAL A 247 -3.03 -22.63 2.27
CA VAL A 247 -3.51 -23.80 1.56
C VAL A 247 -2.98 -25.02 2.31
N ALA A 248 -3.75 -25.63 3.22
CA ALA A 248 -3.67 -27.09 3.35
C ALA A 248 -3.91 -27.69 1.95
N PRO A 249 -3.46 -28.91 1.60
CA PRO A 249 -3.62 -29.47 0.24
C PRO A 249 -5.07 -29.54 -0.30
N TYR A 250 -6.05 -29.09 0.48
CA TYR A 250 -7.47 -28.90 0.14
C TYR A 250 -8.04 -27.50 0.47
N GLY A 251 -7.21 -26.44 0.53
CA GLY A 251 -7.64 -25.04 0.61
C GLY A 251 -8.42 -24.66 1.87
N ARG A 252 -7.91 -25.04 3.06
CA ARG A 252 -8.54 -24.79 4.37
C ARG A 252 -7.53 -24.19 5.34
N PHE A 253 -7.89 -23.10 6.02
CA PHE A 253 -7.29 -22.74 7.29
C PHE A 253 -7.83 -23.73 8.34
N VAL A 254 -7.01 -24.69 8.75
CA VAL A 254 -7.39 -25.69 9.75
C VAL A 254 -6.92 -25.18 11.11
N MET A 255 -7.86 -24.72 11.93
CA MET A 255 -7.70 -24.86 13.38
C MET A 255 -7.73 -26.35 13.67
N LEU A 256 -6.82 -26.86 14.51
CA LEU A 256 -7.03 -28.14 15.18
C LEU A 256 -8.20 -27.97 16.14
N LEU A 257 -9.41 -28.02 15.58
CA LEU A 257 -10.65 -28.20 16.29
C LEU A 257 -11.37 -29.31 15.56
N ASP A 258 -11.37 -30.49 16.19
CA ASP A 258 -12.20 -31.62 15.82
C ASP A 258 -11.67 -32.46 14.62
N TYR A 259 -10.98 -33.55 14.94
CA TYR A 259 -10.86 -34.67 14.02
C TYR A 259 -12.23 -35.34 13.96
N ASN A 260 -12.99 -35.08 12.91
CA ASN A 260 -13.94 -36.05 12.39
C ASN A 260 -14.30 -35.72 10.94
N ASN A 261 -13.40 -36.12 10.05
CA ASN A 261 -13.73 -36.41 8.67
C ASN A 261 -13.46 -37.90 8.42
N GLN A 262 -14.06 -38.77 9.25
CA GLN A 262 -14.22 -40.18 8.89
C GLN A 262 -15.27 -40.26 7.78
N SER A 263 -14.86 -40.03 6.54
CA SER A 263 -15.47 -40.76 5.43
C SER A 263 -14.73 -42.07 5.15
N GLU A 264 -13.53 -42.29 5.73
CA GLU A 264 -12.72 -43.49 5.49
C GLU A 264 -11.74 -43.78 6.66
N ALA A 265 -12.22 -43.90 7.90
CA ALA A 265 -11.38 -44.57 8.91
C ALA A 265 -11.37 -46.09 8.64
N PRO A 266 -10.29 -46.82 8.94
CA PRO A 266 -10.20 -48.27 8.73
C PRO A 266 -11.13 -49.10 9.63
N TRP A 267 -11.96 -48.45 10.44
CA TRP A 267 -12.96 -49.06 11.30
C TRP A 267 -14.28 -48.91 10.57
N GLY A 268 -14.70 -49.99 9.91
CA GLY A 268 -15.85 -50.05 9.02
C GLY A 268 -17.16 -49.58 9.65
N ASP A 269 -18.18 -49.50 8.79
CA ASP A 269 -19.56 -49.04 9.01
C ASP A 269 -20.37 -49.79 10.11
N GLU A 270 -19.74 -50.23 11.19
CA GLU A 270 -20.40 -50.95 12.28
C GLU A 270 -20.16 -50.23 13.62
N GLY A 271 -21.19 -49.48 14.06
CA GLY A 271 -21.49 -49.38 15.49
C GLY A 271 -21.26 -48.02 16.17
N TYR A 272 -22.25 -47.14 16.05
CA TYR A 272 -22.74 -46.39 17.22
C TYR A 272 -24.27 -46.33 17.15
N ASP A 273 -24.91 -47.48 17.32
CA ASP A 273 -26.36 -47.57 17.56
C ASP A 273 -26.66 -47.07 18.98
N ILE A 274 -26.82 -45.76 19.14
CA ILE A 274 -27.49 -45.20 20.32
C ILE A 274 -29.00 -45.26 20.03
N PRO A 275 -29.79 -46.06 20.76
CA PRO A 275 -31.23 -46.20 20.53
C PRO A 275 -31.92 -44.84 20.54
N GLU A 276 -32.87 -44.66 19.61
CA GLU A 276 -33.44 -43.34 19.33
C GLU A 276 -34.20 -42.73 20.52
N ASP A 277 -34.68 -43.61 21.39
CA ASP A 277 -35.43 -43.43 22.62
C ASP A 277 -34.56 -43.22 23.87
N CYS A 278 -33.23 -43.36 23.76
CA CYS A 278 -32.34 -43.22 24.90
C CYS A 278 -31.90 -41.75 25.11
N ILE A 279 -32.53 -41.07 26.08
CA ILE A 279 -32.25 -39.65 26.43
C ILE A 279 -30.98 -39.49 27.28
N LYS A 280 -30.61 -40.51 28.06
CA LYS A 280 -29.40 -40.58 28.90
C LYS A 280 -28.75 -41.95 28.79
N CYS A 281 -27.67 -42.06 28.04
CA CYS A 281 -27.04 -43.34 27.74
C CYS A 281 -25.56 -43.35 28.15
N PRO A 282 -25.03 -44.47 28.65
CA PRO A 282 -23.60 -44.66 28.72
C PRO A 282 -23.04 -44.74 27.29
N VAL A 283 -22.11 -43.86 26.95
CA VAL A 283 -21.42 -43.83 25.64
C VAL A 283 -19.93 -43.95 25.90
N GLN A 284 -19.22 -44.78 25.13
CA GLN A 284 -17.78 -44.94 25.25
C GLN A 284 -17.09 -43.60 24.96
N GLY A 285 -16.30 -43.09 25.93
CA GLY A 285 -15.72 -41.73 25.91
C GLY A 285 -16.44 -40.70 26.80
N CYS A 286 -17.62 -41.02 27.33
CA CYS A 286 -18.38 -40.19 28.26
C CYS A 286 -18.30 -40.76 29.68
N THR A 287 -17.72 -40.04 30.65
CA THR A 287 -17.83 -40.41 32.05
C THR A 287 -19.25 -40.08 32.53
N GLY A 288 -20.11 -41.09 32.70
CA GLY A 288 -21.51 -40.92 33.08
C GLY A 288 -22.50 -41.19 31.93
N THR A 289 -23.52 -40.34 31.80
CA THR A 289 -24.56 -40.46 30.77
C THR A 289 -24.50 -39.30 29.79
N PHE A 290 -24.52 -39.60 28.50
CA PHE A 290 -24.62 -38.62 27.41
C PHE A 290 -26.08 -38.22 27.21
N ASN A 291 -26.36 -36.91 27.21
CA ASN A 291 -27.67 -36.37 26.91
C ASN A 291 -27.78 -36.05 25.43
N ARG A 292 -28.64 -36.78 24.71
CA ARG A 292 -28.80 -36.64 23.25
C ARG A 292 -29.39 -35.29 22.83
N LYS A 293 -30.20 -34.66 23.69
CA LYS A 293 -30.88 -33.38 23.42
C LYS A 293 -29.94 -32.18 23.61
N THR A 294 -29.08 -32.23 24.63
CA THR A 294 -28.12 -31.13 24.92
C THR A 294 -26.72 -31.39 24.38
N LYS A 295 -26.45 -32.62 23.90
CA LYS A 295 -25.12 -33.08 23.43
C LYS A 295 -24.03 -32.96 24.51
N GLN A 296 -24.38 -33.21 25.77
CA GLN A 296 -23.48 -33.06 26.93
C GLN A 296 -23.38 -34.33 27.77
N CYS A 297 -22.20 -34.58 28.34
CA CYS A 297 -21.95 -35.65 29.32
C CYS A 297 -22.30 -35.21 30.75
N SER A 298 -22.90 -36.11 31.53
CA SER A 298 -23.36 -35.82 32.90
C SER A 298 -22.24 -35.74 33.94
N ALA A 299 -21.07 -36.31 33.66
CA ALA A 299 -19.83 -36.07 34.41
C ALA A 299 -18.72 -35.66 33.42
N LYS A 300 -17.69 -34.96 33.92
CA LYS A 300 -16.62 -34.36 33.09
C LYS A 300 -16.13 -35.39 32.04
N PRO A 301 -16.03 -35.01 30.76
CA PRO A 301 -15.63 -35.94 29.70
C PRO A 301 -14.25 -36.52 30.02
N TYR A 302 -14.04 -37.79 29.64
CA TYR A 302 -12.70 -38.39 29.65
C TYR A 302 -11.79 -37.54 28.77
N LEU A 303 -10.61 -37.16 29.29
CA LEU A 303 -9.56 -36.38 28.61
C LEU A 303 -8.81 -37.16 27.50
N HIS A 304 -9.26 -38.37 27.16
CA HIS A 304 -8.63 -39.24 26.16
C HIS A 304 -9.62 -39.60 25.04
N THR A 305 -9.92 -38.62 24.20
CA THR A 305 -10.20 -38.90 22.79
C THR A 305 -9.24 -38.05 21.99
N TYR A 306 -8.63 -38.65 20.97
CA TYR A 306 -7.76 -37.99 19.97
C TYR A 306 -8.48 -36.85 19.21
N ASP A 307 -9.73 -36.58 19.55
CA ASP A 307 -10.64 -35.64 18.94
C ASP A 307 -10.93 -34.55 19.98
N GLY A 308 -10.32 -33.38 19.79
CA GLY A 308 -10.47 -32.23 20.67
C GLY A 308 -11.94 -31.85 20.85
N LEU A 309 -12.46 -32.00 22.07
CA LEU A 309 -13.82 -31.63 22.43
C LEU A 309 -13.96 -30.09 22.49
N GLY A 310 -14.39 -29.50 21.38
CA GLY A 310 -15.32 -28.37 21.36
C GLY A 310 -16.74 -28.88 21.13
N LEU A 311 -17.76 -28.11 21.51
CA LEU A 311 -19.15 -28.44 21.15
C LEU A 311 -19.25 -28.60 19.62
N VAL A 312 -19.92 -29.64 19.13
CA VAL A 312 -20.15 -29.91 17.69
C VAL A 312 -20.82 -28.71 16.98
N SER A 313 -21.52 -27.85 17.73
CA SER A 313 -22.15 -26.61 17.26
C SER A 313 -21.18 -25.43 17.01
N ASP A 314 -19.89 -25.57 17.36
CA ASP A 314 -18.84 -24.56 17.14
C ASP A 314 -17.75 -25.04 16.16
N ARG A 315 -18.05 -26.05 15.33
CA ARG A 315 -17.17 -26.44 14.21
C ARG A 315 -16.90 -25.21 13.34
N VAL A 316 -15.64 -24.83 13.22
CA VAL A 316 -15.20 -23.73 12.36
C VAL A 316 -14.92 -24.30 10.99
N ARG A 317 -15.61 -23.78 9.98
CA ARG A 317 -15.47 -24.27 8.61
C ARG A 317 -14.32 -23.59 7.87
N TYR A 318 -14.24 -22.28 8.04
CA TYR A 318 -13.24 -21.41 7.43
C TYR A 318 -12.92 -20.23 8.35
N MET A 319 -11.71 -19.70 8.24
CA MET A 319 -11.36 -18.40 8.80
C MET A 319 -11.23 -17.42 7.65
N VAL A 320 -11.82 -16.23 7.82
CA VAL A 320 -11.85 -15.20 6.77
C VAL A 320 -11.23 -13.93 7.32
N ALA A 321 -10.22 -13.41 6.63
CA ALA A 321 -9.69 -12.08 6.88
C ALA A 321 -10.67 -11.05 6.30
N THR A 322 -11.16 -10.18 7.17
CA THR A 322 -12.16 -9.16 6.86
C THR A 322 -11.72 -7.85 7.48
N ASP A 323 -12.51 -6.79 7.28
CA ASP A 323 -12.31 -5.51 7.95
C ASP A 323 -10.88 -4.95 7.77
N LEU A 324 -10.41 -5.00 6.52
CA LEU A 324 -9.08 -4.51 6.13
C LEU A 324 -8.98 -2.99 6.26
N THR A 325 -7.98 -2.54 7.00
CA THR A 325 -7.62 -1.13 7.15
C THR A 325 -6.16 -0.93 6.80
N TRP A 326 -5.79 0.29 6.43
CA TRP A 326 -4.42 0.60 6.09
C TRP A 326 -4.00 1.99 6.55
N GLU A 327 -2.72 2.16 6.82
CA GLU A 327 -2.11 3.44 7.17
C GLU A 327 -0.67 3.48 6.64
N ILE A 328 -0.17 4.70 6.36
CA ILE A 328 1.22 4.90 5.95
C ILE A 328 2.09 5.10 7.18
N ASP A 329 3.17 4.32 7.23
CA ASP A 329 4.22 4.41 8.23
C ASP A 329 5.52 4.92 7.60
N VAL A 330 6.39 5.50 8.44
CA VAL A 330 7.68 6.10 8.06
C VAL A 330 7.50 7.24 7.04
N VAL A 331 6.72 8.25 7.42
CA VAL A 331 6.47 9.43 6.59
C VAL A 331 7.50 10.52 6.87
N ASN A 332 8.18 11.01 5.83
CA ASN A 332 9.19 12.05 5.95
C ASN A 332 8.58 13.38 6.48
N LYS A 333 9.32 14.09 7.33
CA LYS A 333 8.94 15.41 7.89
C LYS A 333 9.63 16.57 7.15
N LYS A 334 10.55 16.26 6.24
CA LYS A 334 11.36 17.24 5.53
C LYS A 334 11.43 16.91 4.04
N SER A 335 11.51 17.94 3.21
CA SER A 335 11.77 17.80 1.78
C SER A 335 12.47 19.06 1.26
N TYR A 336 13.15 18.99 0.13
CA TYR A 336 13.72 20.17 -0.53
C TYR A 336 12.68 20.89 -1.38
N TRP A 337 12.83 22.20 -1.58
CA TRP A 337 11.88 22.96 -2.40
C TRP A 337 11.95 22.50 -3.86
N LEU A 338 13.14 22.56 -4.45
CA LEU A 338 13.46 21.94 -5.72
C LEU A 338 13.99 20.53 -5.49
N ARG A 339 13.70 19.63 -6.42
CA ARG A 339 14.18 18.25 -6.33
C ARG A 339 15.70 18.24 -6.54
N HIS A 340 16.41 17.60 -5.63
CA HIS A 340 17.84 17.34 -5.82
C HIS A 340 17.97 16.13 -6.74
N LEU A 341 18.39 16.40 -7.97
CA LEU A 341 18.62 15.38 -8.99
C LEU A 341 19.73 14.43 -8.54
N THR A 342 19.54 13.14 -8.77
CA THR A 342 20.48 12.11 -8.36
C THR A 342 20.55 11.01 -9.43
N TYR A 343 21.17 9.87 -9.10
CA TYR A 343 21.22 8.73 -9.99
C TYR A 343 19.81 8.26 -10.37
N LYS A 344 19.63 7.99 -11.66
CA LYS A 344 18.51 7.25 -12.22
C LYS A 344 18.53 5.79 -11.80
N ALA A 345 17.53 5.03 -12.24
CA ALA A 345 17.47 3.58 -12.11
C ALA A 345 18.81 2.89 -12.45
N GLY A 346 19.22 1.93 -11.63
CA GLY A 346 20.51 1.26 -11.71
C GLY A 346 21.68 1.99 -11.03
N GLY A 347 21.51 3.25 -10.62
CA GLY A 347 22.47 3.93 -9.74
C GLY A 347 23.79 4.37 -10.40
N THR A 348 23.82 4.50 -11.73
CA THR A 348 25.06 4.77 -12.49
C THR A 348 25.05 6.08 -13.29
N VAL A 349 23.88 6.51 -13.77
CA VAL A 349 23.71 7.73 -14.55
C VAL A 349 22.94 8.74 -13.72
N ILE A 350 23.46 9.96 -13.56
CA ILE A 350 22.78 11.06 -12.87
C ILE A 350 21.77 11.70 -13.82
N GLU A 351 20.59 12.03 -13.33
CA GLU A 351 19.61 12.80 -14.09
C GLU A 351 20.13 14.20 -14.42
N GLU A 352 19.96 14.61 -15.68
CA GLU A 352 20.34 15.93 -16.18
C GLU A 352 19.12 16.76 -16.59
N GLN A 353 19.31 18.08 -16.63
CA GLN A 353 18.28 19.02 -17.06
C GLN A 353 17.85 18.69 -18.50
N GLY A 354 16.54 18.55 -18.72
CA GLY A 354 15.95 18.22 -20.02
C GLY A 354 15.70 16.73 -20.25
N ASP A 355 16.17 15.85 -19.36
CA ASP A 355 15.78 14.45 -19.37
C ASP A 355 14.26 14.28 -19.24
N ILE A 356 13.68 13.32 -19.96
CA ILE A 356 12.23 13.11 -20.08
C ILE A 356 11.77 11.71 -19.64
N ASP A 357 12.71 10.82 -19.33
CA ASP A 357 12.53 9.42 -18.96
C ASP A 357 12.20 9.28 -17.47
N ARG A 358 11.10 9.94 -17.06
CA ARG A 358 10.68 10.12 -15.66
C ARG A 358 10.52 8.79 -14.92
N GLU A 359 10.20 7.71 -15.62
CA GLU A 359 10.06 6.39 -15.04
C GLU A 359 11.33 5.85 -14.39
N TYR A 360 12.50 6.42 -14.73
CA TYR A 360 13.79 6.05 -14.15
C TYR A 360 14.33 7.08 -13.16
N PHE A 361 13.58 8.13 -12.82
CA PHE A 361 14.06 9.21 -11.95
C PHE A 361 13.94 8.86 -10.48
N TYR A 362 15.00 9.15 -9.72
CA TYR A 362 14.99 9.14 -8.26
C TYR A 362 15.20 10.57 -7.73
N ALA A 363 15.31 10.74 -6.42
CA ALA A 363 15.57 12.04 -5.81
C ALA A 363 16.48 11.88 -4.60
N GLU A 364 17.25 12.91 -4.28
CA GLU A 364 17.89 13.04 -2.96
C GLU A 364 17.01 13.91 -2.06
N ASP A 365 16.64 13.38 -0.90
CA ASP A 365 15.86 14.10 0.10
C ASP A 365 16.76 14.53 1.29
N PRO A 366 16.24 15.32 2.26
CA PRO A 366 17.05 15.77 3.39
C PRO A 366 17.52 14.68 4.35
N ASN A 367 17.02 13.44 4.23
CA ASN A 367 17.36 12.31 5.08
C ASN A 367 17.85 11.08 4.31
N PHE A 368 18.48 11.33 3.16
CA PHE A 368 18.89 10.33 2.20
C PHE A 368 19.88 9.28 2.72
N SER A 369 20.70 9.63 3.73
CA SER A 369 21.73 8.74 4.27
C SER A 369 22.09 9.05 5.72
N GLY A 370 22.42 8.02 6.50
CA GLY A 370 22.92 8.12 7.87
C GLY A 370 21.85 8.17 8.96
N PHE A 371 20.60 7.75 8.68
CA PHE A 371 19.48 7.91 9.61
C PHE A 371 19.03 6.60 10.26
N SER A 372 19.10 5.47 9.55
CA SER A 372 18.65 4.19 10.09
C SER A 372 19.41 3.83 11.37
N GLY A 373 18.66 3.37 12.39
CA GLY A 373 19.21 3.00 13.70
C GLY A 373 19.65 4.16 14.59
N THR A 374 19.51 5.42 14.14
CA THR A 374 19.88 6.61 14.93
C THR A 374 18.67 7.23 15.63
N ASP A 375 18.90 8.03 16.67
CA ASP A 375 17.83 8.83 17.30
C ASP A 375 17.31 9.97 16.41
N ALA A 376 18.11 10.40 15.42
CA ALA A 376 17.73 11.47 14.50
C ALA A 376 16.47 11.12 13.70
N LYS A 377 16.19 9.84 13.48
CA LYS A 377 15.00 9.37 12.74
C LYS A 377 13.69 9.86 13.35
N LYS A 378 13.58 9.98 14.68
CA LYS A 378 12.37 10.46 15.37
C LYS A 378 12.01 11.92 15.00
N GLN A 379 13.01 12.73 14.68
CA GLN A 379 12.86 14.12 14.29
C GLN A 379 12.58 14.29 12.78
N ASN A 380 12.91 13.28 11.98
CA ASN A 380 12.83 13.34 10.51
C ASN A 380 11.70 12.51 9.93
N PHE A 381 11.18 11.52 10.66
CA PHE A 381 10.07 10.67 10.22
C PHE A 381 8.94 10.66 11.25
N SER A 382 7.72 10.49 10.76
CA SER A 382 6.53 10.13 11.53
C SER A 382 6.32 8.62 11.43
N TYR A 383 6.07 7.99 12.57
CA TYR A 383 5.86 6.55 12.67
C TYR A 383 4.47 6.25 13.22
N VAL A 384 3.87 5.17 12.76
CA VAL A 384 2.73 4.55 13.44
C VAL A 384 3.27 3.92 14.73
N LEU A 385 2.93 4.50 15.88
CA LEU A 385 3.46 4.09 17.17
C LEU A 385 2.80 2.80 17.67
N ASP A 386 3.54 2.03 18.47
CA ASP A 386 3.00 0.87 19.18
C ASP A 386 1.86 1.29 20.14
N GLY A 387 0.79 0.50 20.16
CA GLY A 387 -0.47 0.84 20.83
C GLY A 387 -1.39 1.79 20.07
N THR A 388 -1.00 2.30 18.89
CA THR A 388 -1.93 3.01 17.99
C THR A 388 -2.97 2.02 17.49
N GLU A 389 -4.24 2.22 17.87
CA GLU A 389 -5.33 1.48 17.25
C GLU A 389 -5.53 2.01 15.82
N LEU A 390 -5.31 1.14 14.81
CA LEU A 390 -5.70 1.40 13.42
C LEU A 390 -7.23 1.31 13.26
N ASN A 391 -7.94 2.19 13.97
CA ASN A 391 -9.38 2.27 13.98
C ASN A 391 -9.81 3.39 13.03
N PRO A 392 -10.43 3.07 11.90
CA PRO A 392 -10.81 4.08 10.92
C PRO A 392 -12.01 4.89 11.43
N GLY A 393 -11.99 6.20 11.21
CA GLY A 393 -12.97 7.13 11.73
C GLY A 393 -12.66 8.58 11.33
N THR A 394 -13.53 9.51 11.70
CA THR A 394 -13.43 10.93 11.28
C THR A 394 -12.14 11.64 11.69
N ASN A 395 -11.46 11.17 12.74
CA ASN A 395 -10.19 11.72 13.22
C ASN A 395 -9.02 10.72 13.09
N SER A 396 -9.16 9.70 12.25
CA SER A 396 -8.15 8.65 12.05
C SER A 396 -7.43 8.84 10.72
N THR A 397 -6.12 8.61 10.74
CA THR A 397 -5.27 8.49 9.54
C THR A 397 -5.44 7.14 8.85
N ALA A 398 -5.96 6.14 9.56
CA ALA A 398 -6.25 4.81 9.02
C ALA A 398 -7.47 4.84 8.08
N LYS A 399 -7.34 4.14 6.95
CA LYS A 399 -8.33 4.07 5.86
C LYS A 399 -8.93 2.68 5.75
N LYS A 400 -10.23 2.58 5.50
CA LYS A 400 -10.95 1.32 5.22
C LYS A 400 -10.71 0.85 3.79
N LEU A 401 -10.46 -0.44 3.61
CA LEU A 401 -10.58 -1.09 2.30
C LEU A 401 -11.86 -1.89 2.23
N TYR A 402 -12.42 -2.03 1.03
CA TYR A 402 -13.54 -2.91 0.78
C TYR A 402 -13.35 -3.62 -0.56
N PRO A 403 -13.70 -4.92 -0.68
CA PRO A 403 -13.56 -5.67 -1.91
C PRO A 403 -14.37 -5.03 -3.04
N GLN A 404 -13.74 -4.79 -4.18
CA GLN A 404 -14.38 -4.14 -5.33
C GLN A 404 -15.26 -5.09 -6.17
N LEU A 405 -15.20 -6.41 -5.92
CA LEU A 405 -15.93 -7.41 -6.71
C LEU A 405 -17.38 -7.59 -6.26
N SER A 406 -18.32 -7.44 -7.19
CA SER A 406 -19.76 -7.63 -6.97
C SER A 406 -20.15 -9.08 -6.68
N ASP A 407 -19.32 -10.06 -7.06
CA ASP A 407 -19.49 -11.49 -6.80
C ASP A 407 -18.65 -12.00 -5.61
N TYR A 408 -18.05 -11.09 -4.84
CA TYR A 408 -17.26 -11.47 -3.68
C TYR A 408 -18.13 -12.17 -2.62
N LYS A 409 -18.01 -13.50 -2.53
CA LYS A 409 -18.85 -14.37 -1.68
C LYS A 409 -18.98 -13.90 -0.22
N TYR A 410 -17.95 -13.26 0.32
CA TYR A 410 -17.88 -12.92 1.73
C TYR A 410 -18.24 -11.45 2.04
N TYR A 411 -18.87 -10.73 1.10
CA TYR A 411 -19.21 -9.31 1.26
C TYR A 411 -20.10 -9.03 2.48
N ASN A 412 -20.98 -9.97 2.84
CA ASN A 412 -21.83 -9.86 4.03
C ASN A 412 -21.04 -9.85 5.35
N TYR A 413 -19.80 -10.33 5.35
CA TYR A 413 -18.98 -10.53 6.56
C TYR A 413 -18.15 -9.31 6.98
N TRP A 414 -18.15 -8.28 6.13
CA TRP A 414 -17.50 -7.01 6.40
C TRP A 414 -18.38 -6.11 7.25
N SER A 415 -17.77 -5.48 8.24
CA SER A 415 -18.41 -4.52 9.15
C SER A 415 -18.79 -3.21 8.46
N TRP A 416 -18.19 -2.91 7.31
CA TRP A 416 -18.56 -1.82 6.41
C TRP A 416 -18.82 -2.35 5.01
N LYS A 417 -19.60 -1.59 4.23
CA LYS A 417 -19.98 -1.94 2.85
C LYS A 417 -19.33 -1.05 1.79
N LYS A 418 -18.47 -0.12 2.21
CA LYS A 418 -17.75 0.83 1.38
C LYS A 418 -16.36 1.07 1.98
N GLY A 419 -15.35 1.20 1.12
CA GLY A 419 -14.00 1.57 1.53
C GLY A 419 -13.81 3.08 1.52
N ASP A 420 -12.76 3.55 2.19
CA ASP A 420 -12.32 4.93 2.11
C ASP A 420 -11.52 5.07 0.82
N THR A 421 -12.12 5.70 -0.18
CA THR A 421 -11.56 5.77 -1.54
C THR A 421 -10.61 6.97 -1.72
N GLN A 422 -10.33 7.72 -0.67
CA GLN A 422 -9.49 8.92 -0.77
C GLN A 422 -8.01 8.54 -0.76
N PRO A 423 -7.20 9.12 -1.66
CA PRO A 423 -5.76 8.94 -1.64
C PRO A 423 -5.13 9.55 -0.38
N VAL A 424 -3.94 9.06 -0.04
CA VAL A 424 -3.07 9.69 0.96
C VAL A 424 -1.90 10.35 0.22
N TYR A 425 -1.62 11.60 0.53
CA TYR A 425 -0.49 12.34 -0.04
C TYR A 425 0.63 12.43 0.99
N ILE A 426 1.84 12.11 0.55
CA ILE A 426 3.03 12.07 1.40
C ILE A 426 4.19 12.77 0.70
N PRO A 427 5.14 13.35 1.45
CA PRO A 427 6.37 13.87 0.88
C PRO A 427 7.20 12.76 0.27
N GLU A 428 8.16 13.16 -0.55
CA GLU A 428 9.23 12.26 -0.96
C GLU A 428 9.95 11.68 0.27
N ASN A 429 10.37 10.43 0.14
CA ASN A 429 11.22 9.73 1.08
C ASN A 429 12.14 8.81 0.28
N THR A 430 13.38 9.20 0.10
CA THR A 430 14.36 8.53 -0.74
C THR A 430 15.65 8.25 0.02
N MET A 431 16.43 7.27 -0.44
CA MET A 431 17.60 6.84 0.34
C MET A 431 18.68 6.18 -0.52
N VAL A 432 19.92 6.21 -0.02
CA VAL A 432 21.01 5.42 -0.59
C VAL A 432 20.74 3.91 -0.43
N GLN A 433 21.39 3.10 -1.26
CA GLN A 433 21.25 1.64 -1.25
C GLN A 433 21.40 1.02 0.16
N ASN A 434 22.38 1.49 0.94
CA ASN A 434 22.69 0.95 2.27
C ASN A 434 21.71 1.38 3.38
N GLU A 435 20.74 2.23 3.04
CA GLU A 435 19.71 2.77 3.95
C GLU A 435 18.32 2.26 3.59
N GLN A 436 18.16 1.37 2.61
CA GLN A 436 16.86 0.73 2.29
C GLN A 436 16.45 -0.29 3.37
N LYS A 437 16.11 0.24 4.55
CA LYS A 437 15.84 -0.47 5.80
C LYS A 437 14.46 -0.11 6.36
N LYS A 438 13.88 -1.03 7.13
CA LYS A 438 12.48 -0.95 7.60
C LYS A 438 12.16 0.28 8.46
N ASP A 439 13.16 0.96 9.02
CA ASP A 439 12.96 2.11 9.89
C ASP A 439 13.10 3.49 9.23
N VAL A 440 13.43 3.53 7.93
CA VAL A 440 13.53 4.77 7.15
C VAL A 440 12.81 4.70 5.80
N VAL A 441 12.48 3.49 5.32
CA VAL A 441 11.67 3.31 4.10
C VAL A 441 10.17 3.47 4.41
N THR A 442 9.49 4.33 3.65
CA THR A 442 8.02 4.44 3.69
C THR A 442 7.37 3.10 3.41
N ARG A 443 6.43 2.70 4.26
CA ARG A 443 5.68 1.44 4.13
C ARG A 443 4.21 1.65 4.43
N VAL A 444 3.38 0.77 3.88
CA VAL A 444 1.96 0.68 4.22
C VAL A 444 1.77 -0.45 5.22
N ILE A 445 1.13 -0.15 6.35
CA ILE A 445 0.71 -1.14 7.33
C ILE A 445 -0.76 -1.45 7.09
N PHE A 446 -1.07 -2.71 6.79
CA PHE A 446 -2.44 -3.20 6.72
C PHE A 446 -2.79 -3.93 8.01
N LYS A 447 -3.98 -3.64 8.56
CA LYS A 447 -4.61 -4.45 9.60
C LYS A 447 -5.79 -5.21 8.99
N ALA A 448 -5.92 -6.48 9.34
CA ALA A 448 -7.09 -7.29 9.03
C ALA A 448 -7.65 -7.92 10.31
N VAL A 449 -8.93 -8.25 10.31
CA VAL A 449 -9.60 -8.95 11.40
C VAL A 449 -10.03 -10.34 10.93
N LEU A 450 -9.50 -11.35 11.60
CA LEU A 450 -9.87 -12.74 11.39
C LEU A 450 -11.19 -13.05 12.07
N LYS A 451 -12.12 -13.62 11.30
CA LYS A 451 -13.42 -14.07 11.81
C LYS A 451 -13.67 -15.53 11.43
N ARG A 452 -14.53 -16.22 12.20
CA ARG A 452 -14.84 -17.66 12.03
C ARG A 452 -16.17 -17.87 11.31
N GLU A 453 -16.16 -18.67 10.26
CA GLU A 453 -17.37 -19.17 9.60
C GLU A 453 -17.91 -20.38 10.37
N GLN A 454 -19.18 -20.32 10.76
CA GLN A 454 -19.86 -21.43 11.41
C GLN A 454 -20.39 -22.44 10.38
N PHE A 455 -20.48 -23.71 10.78
CA PHE A 455 -21.24 -24.70 10.02
C PHE A 455 -22.73 -24.31 10.00
N GLY A 456 -23.27 -24.01 8.81
CA GLY A 456 -24.70 -24.15 8.55
C GLY A 456 -25.04 -25.63 8.41
N GLU A 457 -26.18 -26.07 8.94
CA GLU A 457 -26.63 -27.48 8.89
C GLU A 457 -26.89 -28.00 7.45
N LYS A 458 -26.77 -27.17 6.40
CA LYS A 458 -26.96 -27.59 5.01
C LYS A 458 -25.89 -27.03 4.07
N SER A 459 -25.23 -27.91 3.32
CA SER A 459 -24.17 -27.59 2.35
C SER A 459 -24.66 -26.91 1.06
N THR A 460 -25.96 -26.62 0.95
CA THR A 460 -26.61 -26.14 -0.27
C THR A 460 -26.97 -24.65 -0.25
N GLU A 461 -26.74 -23.93 0.84
CA GLU A 461 -27.00 -22.50 0.90
C GLU A 461 -25.86 -21.71 0.25
N VAL A 462 -26.21 -20.98 -0.82
CA VAL A 462 -25.29 -20.15 -1.62
C VAL A 462 -24.75 -18.94 -0.83
N ASN A 463 -25.28 -18.67 0.37
CA ASN A 463 -24.78 -17.71 1.34
C ASN A 463 -25.14 -18.23 2.73
N PRO A 464 -24.19 -18.57 3.63
CA PRO A 464 -24.53 -18.81 5.02
C PRO A 464 -25.10 -17.49 5.58
N GLU A 465 -26.39 -17.47 5.92
CA GLU A 465 -27.01 -16.37 6.68
C GLU A 465 -26.47 -16.28 8.11
N LEU A 466 -25.66 -17.26 8.54
CA LEU A 466 -25.02 -17.26 9.84
C LEU A 466 -23.91 -16.19 9.89
N PRO A 467 -23.97 -15.24 10.83
CA PRO A 467 -22.92 -14.22 10.98
C PRO A 467 -21.60 -14.87 11.39
N LEU A 468 -20.48 -14.37 10.86
CA LEU A 468 -19.17 -14.79 11.36
C LEU A 468 -19.06 -14.42 12.84
N LYS A 469 -18.64 -15.38 13.67
CA LYS A 469 -18.34 -15.07 15.07
C LYS A 469 -16.98 -14.37 15.19
N PRO A 470 -16.88 -13.32 16.03
CA PRO A 470 -15.58 -12.72 16.33
C PRO A 470 -14.67 -13.74 16.99
N ILE A 471 -13.36 -13.53 16.82
CA ILE A 471 -12.33 -14.33 17.49
C ILE A 471 -11.81 -13.53 18.67
N GLU A 472 -11.92 -14.03 19.88
CA GLU A 472 -11.46 -13.31 21.07
C GLU A 472 -9.93 -13.40 21.26
N GLY A 473 -9.34 -14.54 20.89
CA GLY A 473 -7.90 -14.76 20.88
C GLY A 473 -7.53 -16.17 20.42
N PHE A 474 -6.29 -16.34 19.97
CA PHE A 474 -5.73 -17.63 19.54
C PHE A 474 -4.20 -17.58 19.50
N PHE A 475 -3.58 -18.74 19.46
CA PHE A 475 -2.13 -18.87 19.28
C PHE A 475 -1.79 -19.40 17.89
N VAL A 476 -0.64 -18.98 17.37
CA VAL A 476 0.00 -19.58 16.19
C VAL A 476 1.31 -20.20 16.64
N PHE A 477 1.48 -21.49 16.34
CA PHE A 477 2.71 -22.23 16.59
C PHE A 477 3.40 -22.59 15.27
N LYS A 478 4.67 -22.20 15.14
CA LYS A 478 5.57 -22.52 14.02
C LYS A 478 6.48 -23.67 14.48
N GLY A 479 6.20 -24.89 14.04
CA GLY A 479 6.89 -26.11 14.47
C GLY A 479 6.03 -27.34 14.25
N GLY A 480 6.28 -28.42 15.00
CA GLY A 480 5.56 -29.69 14.89
C GLY A 480 6.23 -30.70 13.96
N ASN A 481 5.74 -31.94 14.00
CA ASN A 481 6.30 -33.05 13.24
C ASN A 481 6.04 -32.85 11.73
N THR A 482 7.09 -33.05 10.91
CA THR A 482 7.06 -32.85 9.47
C THR A 482 6.74 -34.12 8.64
N ASP A 483 6.30 -35.23 9.21
CA ASP A 483 6.20 -36.54 8.51
C ASP A 483 5.00 -36.68 7.54
N ILE A 484 5.32 -36.87 6.25
CA ILE A 484 4.59 -36.43 5.03
C ILE A 484 3.28 -37.18 4.70
N GLU A 485 3.06 -38.39 5.23
CA GLU A 485 1.99 -39.26 4.71
C GLU A 485 0.56 -38.93 5.20
N ASN A 486 0.38 -38.02 6.16
CA ASN A 486 -0.94 -37.65 6.75
C ASN A 486 -1.36 -36.17 6.58
N TYR A 487 -0.71 -35.43 5.68
CA TYR A 487 -0.67 -33.96 5.62
C TYR A 487 -1.90 -33.18 5.12
N LYS A 488 -3.13 -33.62 5.43
CA LYS A 488 -4.33 -32.86 5.01
C LYS A 488 -4.66 -31.64 5.90
N TYR A 489 -3.84 -31.32 6.91
CA TYR A 489 -4.27 -30.50 8.06
C TYR A 489 -3.34 -29.35 8.51
N ASN A 490 -2.15 -29.17 7.91
CA ASN A 490 -1.26 -28.07 8.27
C ASN A 490 -1.60 -26.80 7.46
N ASN A 491 -1.46 -25.64 8.09
CA ASN A 491 -1.48 -24.36 7.39
C ASN A 491 -0.06 -24.07 6.88
N TYR A 492 0.05 -23.43 5.72
CA TYR A 492 1.33 -23.13 5.09
C TYR A 492 1.50 -21.62 4.96
N ASN A 493 2.71 -21.14 5.25
CA ASN A 493 3.18 -19.81 4.90
C ASN A 493 3.66 -19.77 3.45
N LYS A 494 3.92 -18.55 2.93
CA LYS A 494 4.47 -18.34 1.56
C LYS A 494 5.77 -19.11 1.32
N ASP A 495 6.60 -19.26 2.35
CA ASP A 495 7.89 -19.96 2.30
C ASP A 495 7.77 -21.48 2.47
N ASN A 496 6.56 -22.04 2.35
CA ASN A 496 6.19 -23.43 2.60
C ASN A 496 6.42 -23.92 4.04
N THR A 497 6.73 -23.03 4.99
CA THR A 497 6.77 -23.41 6.41
C THR A 497 5.36 -23.68 6.91
N THR A 498 5.23 -24.67 7.80
CA THR A 498 3.94 -25.05 8.37
C THR A 498 3.69 -24.38 9.71
N PHE A 499 2.43 -24.05 9.97
CA PHE A 499 2.00 -23.54 11.27
C PHE A 499 0.65 -24.10 11.71
N PHE A 500 0.44 -24.06 13.02
CA PHE A 500 -0.77 -24.51 13.70
C PHE A 500 -1.47 -23.33 14.36
N ILE A 501 -2.80 -23.28 14.25
CA ILE A 501 -3.64 -22.37 15.03
C ILE A 501 -4.19 -23.14 16.21
N LEU A 502 -3.91 -22.66 17.42
CA LEU A 502 -4.24 -23.30 18.69
C LEU A 502 -5.20 -22.42 19.48
N ARG A 503 -6.11 -23.04 20.24
CA ARG A 503 -6.92 -22.29 21.20
C ARG A 503 -6.06 -21.89 22.40
N PRO A 504 -6.34 -20.72 23.01
CA PRO A 504 -5.66 -20.33 24.24
C PRO A 504 -5.81 -21.34 25.38
N GLU A 505 -6.98 -21.98 25.50
CA GLU A 505 -7.25 -23.00 26.52
C GLU A 505 -6.36 -24.24 26.36
N ASP A 506 -6.02 -24.63 25.13
CA ASP A 506 -5.13 -25.76 24.87
C ASP A 506 -3.68 -25.41 25.25
N VAL A 507 -3.25 -24.19 24.92
CA VAL A 507 -1.91 -23.69 25.29
C VAL A 507 -1.77 -23.51 26.79
N GLU A 508 -2.81 -23.07 27.49
CA GLU A 508 -2.85 -23.00 28.95
C GLU A 508 -2.59 -24.38 29.59
N ILE A 509 -3.25 -25.43 29.09
CA ILE A 509 -3.03 -26.80 29.55
C ILE A 509 -1.57 -27.19 29.34
N TYR A 510 -1.00 -26.94 28.16
CA TYR A 510 0.40 -27.24 27.86
C TYR A 510 1.39 -26.46 28.73
N ALA A 511 1.12 -25.18 28.98
CA ALA A 511 1.96 -24.31 29.82
C ALA A 511 1.94 -24.72 31.31
N SER A 512 0.85 -25.30 31.79
CA SER A 512 0.73 -25.77 33.18
C SER A 512 1.53 -27.04 33.51
N ALA A 513 2.14 -27.68 32.51
CA ALA A 513 2.98 -28.89 32.63
C ALA A 513 2.31 -30.09 33.34
N SER A 514 0.98 -30.17 33.37
CA SER A 514 0.29 -31.20 34.15
C SER A 514 0.35 -32.62 33.57
N THR A 515 0.60 -32.80 32.26
CA THR A 515 1.08 -34.08 31.65
C THR A 515 1.71 -33.83 30.26
N THR A 516 2.73 -34.62 29.89
CA THR A 516 3.21 -34.76 28.49
C THR A 516 2.23 -35.55 27.59
N GLU A 517 1.16 -36.08 28.16
CA GLU A 517 0.23 -36.99 27.49
C GLU A 517 -0.85 -36.28 26.67
N HIS A 518 -1.17 -35.02 26.99
CA HIS A 518 -2.22 -34.25 26.30
C HIS A 518 -1.75 -33.50 25.04
N ILE A 519 -0.47 -33.58 24.70
CA ILE A 519 0.06 -32.93 23.50
C ILE A 519 -0.37 -33.72 22.27
N HIS A 520 -1.09 -33.06 21.37
CA HIS A 520 -1.49 -33.62 20.08
C HIS A 520 -0.26 -34.20 19.37
N ILE A 521 -0.37 -35.40 18.77
CA ILE A 521 0.79 -36.11 18.22
C ILE A 521 1.61 -35.26 17.22
N TYR A 522 0.94 -34.46 16.40
CA TYR A 522 1.56 -33.51 15.47
C TYR A 522 2.31 -32.33 16.13
N LEU A 523 1.93 -31.96 17.35
CA LEU A 523 2.53 -30.86 18.12
C LEU A 523 3.65 -31.32 19.05
N ARG A 524 3.86 -32.64 19.23
CA ARG A 524 4.85 -33.18 20.18
C ARG A 524 6.26 -32.63 19.95
N GLU A 525 6.61 -32.33 18.70
CA GLU A 525 7.89 -31.73 18.36
C GLU A 525 7.81 -30.20 18.50
N GLY A 526 8.46 -29.68 19.55
CA GLY A 526 8.78 -28.26 19.68
C GLY A 526 7.74 -27.38 20.39
N ILE A 527 6.49 -27.83 20.64
CA ILE A 527 5.49 -26.95 21.27
C ILE A 527 5.85 -26.54 22.70
N LEU A 528 6.35 -27.46 23.52
CA LEU A 528 6.75 -27.14 24.90
C LEU A 528 7.91 -26.17 24.94
N GLU A 529 8.86 -26.32 24.02
CA GLU A 529 10.00 -25.43 23.89
C GLU A 529 9.56 -24.04 23.42
N ALA A 530 8.61 -23.97 22.49
CA ALA A 530 8.04 -22.71 22.04
C ALA A 530 7.25 -22.00 23.16
N ILE A 531 6.51 -22.73 23.99
CA ILE A 531 5.84 -22.17 25.18
C ILE A 531 6.87 -21.68 26.21
N ARG A 532 7.92 -22.45 26.46
CA ARG A 532 9.02 -22.08 27.37
C ARG A 532 9.67 -20.78 26.90
N GLN A 533 10.06 -20.71 25.63
CA GLN A 533 10.65 -19.50 25.03
C GLN A 533 9.67 -18.32 25.08
N PHE A 534 8.38 -18.54 24.78
CA PHE A 534 7.37 -17.50 24.87
C PHE A 534 7.24 -16.93 26.28
N LYS A 535 7.33 -17.77 27.31
CA LYS A 535 7.29 -17.32 28.71
C LYS A 535 8.58 -16.60 29.12
N GLU A 536 9.71 -16.93 28.52
CA GLU A 536 10.97 -16.20 28.72
C GLU A 536 10.94 -14.82 28.08
N ASP A 537 10.42 -14.73 26.85
CA ASP A 537 10.27 -13.47 26.12
C ASP A 537 9.19 -12.57 26.73
N HIS A 538 8.10 -13.17 27.24
CA HIS A 538 6.93 -12.48 27.81
C HIS A 538 6.64 -12.97 29.25
N PRO A 539 7.49 -12.63 30.24
CA PRO A 539 7.40 -13.16 31.60
C PRO A 539 6.08 -12.84 32.31
N ASP A 540 5.46 -11.71 31.96
CA ASP A 540 4.20 -11.25 32.57
C ASP A 540 2.95 -11.87 31.95
N PHE A 541 3.07 -12.56 30.80
CA PHE A 541 1.92 -13.14 30.11
C PHE A 541 1.27 -14.26 30.95
N ASN A 542 -0.02 -14.12 31.26
CA ASN A 542 -0.80 -15.11 32.00
C ASN A 542 -1.67 -15.96 31.06
N PHE A 543 -1.24 -17.19 30.77
CA PHE A 543 -1.99 -18.13 29.93
C PHE A 543 -3.40 -18.42 30.45
N SER A 544 -3.62 -18.47 31.76
CA SER A 544 -4.96 -18.67 32.37
C SER A 544 -5.85 -17.44 32.31
N ASN A 545 -5.27 -16.26 32.07
CA ASN A 545 -5.98 -14.99 31.96
C ASN A 545 -5.74 -14.32 30.60
N TRP A 546 -5.52 -15.11 29.54
CA TRP A 546 -5.20 -14.66 28.18
C TRP A 546 -6.16 -13.61 27.63
N ARG A 547 -7.40 -13.59 28.14
CA ARG A 547 -8.45 -12.62 27.77
C ARG A 547 -8.11 -11.18 28.14
N ASN A 548 -7.24 -10.97 29.12
CA ASN A 548 -6.78 -9.66 29.55
C ASN A 548 -5.34 -9.36 29.09
N GLU A 549 -4.73 -10.30 28.37
CA GLU A 549 -3.39 -10.14 27.82
C GLU A 549 -3.38 -9.34 26.51
N LYS A 550 -2.26 -8.66 26.28
CA LYS A 550 -1.95 -8.01 25.00
C LYS A 550 -1.49 -9.04 23.97
N PRO A 551 -1.62 -8.75 22.65
CA PRO A 551 -0.97 -9.58 21.64
C PRO A 551 0.55 -9.63 21.90
N ALA A 552 1.16 -10.78 21.58
CA ALA A 552 2.56 -11.03 21.87
C ALA A 552 3.16 -12.00 20.85
N GLU A 553 4.43 -11.82 20.50
CA GLU A 553 5.14 -12.63 19.51
C GLU A 553 6.49 -13.10 20.04
N SER A 554 6.76 -14.40 19.83
CA SER A 554 8.07 -15.03 20.01
C SER A 554 8.43 -15.82 18.75
N ALA A 555 9.64 -16.37 18.70
CA ALA A 555 10.16 -17.05 17.51
C ALA A 555 9.20 -18.12 16.92
N ASN A 556 8.68 -18.99 17.79
CA ASN A 556 7.86 -20.15 17.38
C ASN A 556 6.42 -20.13 17.90
N LEU A 557 6.05 -19.19 18.78
CA LEU A 557 4.70 -19.08 19.33
C LEU A 557 4.27 -17.62 19.36
N SER A 558 3.04 -17.35 18.93
CA SER A 558 2.52 -15.99 18.82
C SER A 558 1.07 -15.98 19.30
N PHE A 559 0.71 -15.03 20.16
CA PHE A 559 -0.66 -14.82 20.65
C PHE A 559 -1.32 -13.65 19.91
N TYR A 560 -2.44 -13.94 19.27
CA TYR A 560 -3.27 -12.97 18.55
C TYR A 560 -4.47 -12.61 19.40
N LYS A 561 -4.74 -11.32 19.52
CA LYS A 561 -5.86 -10.77 20.26
C LYS A 561 -6.96 -10.32 19.30
N ASN A 562 -8.22 -10.61 19.63
CA ASN A 562 -9.39 -10.13 18.88
C ASN A 562 -9.43 -10.47 17.37
N GLY A 563 -8.65 -11.46 16.92
CA GLY A 563 -8.54 -11.77 15.49
C GLY A 563 -7.64 -10.82 14.71
N GLU A 564 -7.05 -9.81 15.34
CA GLU A 564 -6.28 -8.78 14.65
C GLU A 564 -4.94 -9.30 14.15
N MET A 565 -4.59 -8.92 12.93
CA MET A 565 -3.31 -9.23 12.33
C MET A 565 -2.83 -8.10 11.44
N TYR A 566 -1.51 -7.92 11.39
CA TYR A 566 -0.86 -6.81 10.73
C TYR A 566 0.07 -7.28 9.61
N TYR A 567 0.18 -6.49 8.56
CA TYR A 567 1.03 -6.76 7.42
C TYR A 567 1.78 -5.50 7.04
N GLU A 568 3.10 -5.59 6.88
CA GLU A 568 3.93 -4.51 6.37
C GLU A 568 4.18 -4.66 4.89
N VAL A 569 4.04 -3.57 4.13
CA VAL A 569 4.33 -3.51 2.70
C VAL A 569 5.19 -2.27 2.42
N PRO A 570 6.51 -2.43 2.27
CA PRO A 570 7.37 -1.34 1.82
C PRO A 570 6.96 -0.83 0.43
N ILE A 571 7.04 0.47 0.22
CA ILE A 571 6.76 1.06 -1.10
C ILE A 571 8.00 0.91 -1.98
N GLU A 572 7.83 0.13 -3.03
CA GLU A 572 8.78 -0.12 -4.09
C GLU A 572 8.75 1.04 -5.08
N HIS A 573 9.93 1.51 -5.47
CA HIS A 573 10.05 2.54 -6.50
C HIS A 573 10.45 1.89 -7.82
N PHE A 574 11.68 1.37 -7.91
CA PHE A 574 12.09 0.56 -9.05
C PHE A 574 11.76 -0.92 -8.86
N SER A 575 11.38 -1.58 -9.94
CA SER A 575 11.37 -3.04 -10.02
C SER A 575 12.79 -3.59 -9.82
N VAL A 576 12.89 -4.89 -9.51
CA VAL A 576 14.18 -5.58 -9.39
C VAL A 576 15.02 -5.44 -10.67
N ALA A 577 14.37 -5.41 -11.84
CA ALA A 577 15.05 -5.26 -13.12
C ALA A 577 15.61 -3.84 -13.30
N GLU A 578 14.80 -2.81 -13.05
CA GLU A 578 15.18 -1.40 -13.15
C GLU A 578 16.26 -1.04 -12.12
N ALA A 579 16.16 -1.54 -10.89
CA ALA A 579 17.17 -1.37 -9.85
C ALA A 579 18.46 -2.17 -10.13
N GLN A 580 18.49 -3.03 -11.16
CA GLN A 580 19.59 -3.94 -11.47
C GLN A 580 19.92 -4.95 -10.34
N GLY A 581 18.92 -5.36 -9.58
CA GLY A 581 19.01 -6.44 -8.60
C GLY A 581 18.24 -6.20 -7.30
N ILE A 582 18.22 -7.25 -6.48
CA ILE A 582 17.56 -7.27 -5.16
C ILE A 582 18.29 -6.33 -4.19
N GLY A 583 17.53 -5.47 -3.51
CA GLY A 583 18.03 -4.50 -2.54
C GLY A 583 18.97 -3.43 -3.11
N LYS A 584 18.98 -3.24 -4.43
CA LYS A 584 19.83 -2.26 -5.12
C LYS A 584 19.27 -0.84 -5.03
N TYR A 585 20.08 0.14 -5.45
CA TYR A 585 19.75 1.55 -5.40
C TYR A 585 18.39 1.87 -6.04
N GLY A 586 17.56 2.63 -5.34
CA GLY A 586 16.24 3.06 -5.78
C GLY A 586 15.18 1.96 -5.82
N ARG A 587 15.47 0.75 -5.34
CA ARG A 587 14.49 -0.35 -5.22
C ARG A 587 13.29 0.08 -4.36
N PHE A 588 13.53 0.82 -3.29
CA PHE A 588 12.49 1.33 -2.38
C PHE A 588 12.56 2.85 -2.26
N GLY A 589 11.42 3.48 -2.02
CA GLY A 589 11.32 4.91 -1.81
C GLY A 589 10.07 5.51 -2.44
N VAL A 590 9.86 6.77 -2.14
CA VAL A 590 8.75 7.57 -2.66
C VAL A 590 9.34 8.84 -3.23
N VAL A 591 9.21 9.04 -4.54
CA VAL A 591 9.58 10.27 -5.24
C VAL A 591 8.34 11.14 -5.42
N ARG A 592 8.46 12.46 -5.24
CA ARG A 592 7.38 13.43 -5.44
C ARG A 592 6.75 13.36 -6.84
N ASN A 593 5.50 13.79 -6.97
CA ASN A 593 4.71 13.75 -8.20
C ASN A 593 4.76 12.38 -8.91
N ASN A 594 4.59 11.33 -8.12
CA ASN A 594 4.38 9.96 -8.55
C ASN A 594 3.17 9.40 -7.82
N TRP A 595 2.43 8.51 -8.47
CA TRP A 595 1.31 7.80 -7.86
C TRP A 595 1.65 6.32 -7.65
N TYR A 596 1.78 5.93 -6.38
CA TYR A 596 1.98 4.56 -5.93
C TYR A 596 0.63 3.89 -5.65
N LYS A 597 0.22 2.97 -6.52
CA LYS A 597 -1.03 2.21 -6.36
C LYS A 597 -0.73 0.81 -5.85
N LEU A 598 -1.19 0.48 -4.63
CA LEU A 598 -1.04 -0.85 -4.02
C LEU A 598 -2.35 -1.63 -4.14
N ASN A 599 -2.37 -2.64 -5.01
CA ASN A 599 -3.56 -3.49 -5.20
C ASN A 599 -3.43 -4.82 -4.47
N ILE A 600 -4.18 -5.01 -3.39
CA ILE A 600 -4.29 -6.30 -2.71
C ILE A 600 -5.08 -7.29 -3.58
N GLU A 601 -4.44 -8.40 -3.94
CA GLU A 601 -5.10 -9.53 -4.61
C GLU A 601 -5.51 -10.61 -3.63
N LYS A 602 -4.57 -11.03 -2.79
CA LYS A 602 -4.72 -12.20 -1.91
C LYS A 602 -3.99 -11.99 -0.58
N MET A 603 -4.59 -12.47 0.49
CA MET A 603 -3.93 -12.65 1.78
C MET A 603 -3.35 -14.07 1.79
N ILE A 604 -2.03 -14.22 1.80
CA ILE A 604 -1.35 -15.51 1.53
C ILE A 604 -0.80 -16.19 2.79
N SER A 605 -0.80 -15.52 3.93
CA SER A 605 -0.45 -16.12 5.21
C SER A 605 -1.02 -15.28 6.35
N ILE A 606 -0.90 -15.78 7.58
CA ILE A 606 -1.22 -15.00 8.76
C ILE A 606 -0.20 -13.86 8.93
N GLY A 607 -0.69 -12.65 9.20
CA GLY A 607 0.14 -11.47 9.48
C GLY A 607 0.86 -11.58 10.83
N SER A 608 1.47 -10.50 11.32
CA SER A 608 1.98 -10.42 12.70
C SER A 608 0.82 -10.16 13.68
N PRO A 609 0.86 -10.70 14.92
CA PRO A 609 -0.14 -10.37 15.95
C PRO A 609 0.03 -8.96 16.52
N VAL A 610 1.21 -8.37 16.37
CA VAL A 610 1.57 -7.05 16.88
C VAL A 610 1.82 -6.09 15.73
N LEU A 611 1.72 -4.79 16.00
CA LEU A 611 2.07 -3.79 15.01
C LEU A 611 3.57 -3.95 14.64
N PRO A 612 3.93 -4.06 13.34
CA PRO A 612 5.32 -4.28 12.95
C PRO A 612 6.21 -3.11 13.37
N GLU A 613 7.19 -3.37 14.24
CA GLU A 613 8.16 -2.36 14.65
C GLU A 613 9.04 -1.89 13.49
N SER A 614 9.47 -0.63 13.55
CA SER A 614 10.43 -0.04 12.61
C SER A 614 11.87 -0.33 13.07
N LYS A 615 12.45 -1.41 12.54
CA LYS A 615 13.81 -1.87 12.88
C LYS A 615 14.86 -1.48 11.83
N PRO A 616 16.13 -1.25 12.22
CA PRO A 616 17.23 -0.92 11.31
C PRO A 616 17.75 -2.14 10.52
N GLU A 617 16.81 -2.88 9.91
CA GLU A 617 17.05 -4.11 9.17
C GLU A 617 16.77 -3.88 7.69
N PHE A 618 17.58 -4.48 6.82
CA PHE A 618 17.33 -4.42 5.37
C PHE A 618 16.00 -5.07 5.02
N ILE A 619 15.27 -4.44 4.10
CA ILE A 619 14.03 -5.01 3.58
C ILE A 619 14.32 -6.25 2.73
N GLU A 620 15.34 -6.14 1.87
CA GLU A 620 15.79 -7.20 0.98
C GLU A 620 17.26 -7.53 1.25
N THR A 621 17.57 -8.83 1.43
CA THR A 621 18.95 -9.33 1.60
C THR A 621 19.30 -10.30 0.46
N VAL A 622 20.48 -10.12 -0.14
CA VAL A 622 20.98 -10.87 -1.33
C VAL A 622 20.98 -12.40 -1.16
N THR A 623 20.95 -12.92 0.07
CA THR A 623 20.91 -14.34 0.39
C THR A 623 19.51 -14.99 0.24
N ARG A 624 18.44 -14.22 0.00
CA ARG A 624 17.07 -14.74 -0.17
C ARG A 624 16.71 -14.81 -1.67
N SER A 625 17.11 -15.93 -2.28
CA SER A 625 16.79 -16.49 -3.61
C SER A 625 16.59 -15.55 -4.82
N ALA A 626 17.53 -15.68 -5.77
CA ALA A 626 17.54 -15.10 -7.11
C ALA A 626 16.55 -15.78 -8.09
N VAL A 627 15.27 -15.81 -7.74
CA VAL A 627 14.19 -16.11 -8.69
C VAL A 627 13.38 -14.82 -8.86
N PRO A 628 13.03 -14.40 -10.09
CA PRO A 628 12.24 -13.20 -10.31
C PRO A 628 10.82 -13.42 -9.77
N GLU A 629 10.62 -13.19 -8.47
CA GLU A 629 9.31 -13.19 -7.86
C GLU A 629 8.58 -11.91 -8.25
N VAL A 630 7.64 -12.07 -9.18
CA VAL A 630 6.50 -11.19 -9.33
C VAL A 630 5.83 -11.08 -7.95
N LYS A 631 5.84 -9.86 -7.37
CA LYS A 631 5.01 -9.35 -6.25
C LYS A 631 5.59 -9.49 -4.84
N SER A 632 5.94 -8.32 -4.28
CA SER A 632 5.89 -7.89 -2.87
C SER A 632 6.36 -8.89 -1.81
N ASN A 633 7.41 -8.54 -1.07
CA ASN A 633 7.96 -9.29 0.08
C ASN A 633 7.05 -9.35 1.32
N SER A 634 5.77 -9.03 1.17
CA SER A 634 4.80 -9.02 2.27
C SER A 634 3.98 -10.31 2.32
N ASN A 635 3.48 -10.64 3.51
CA ASN A 635 2.54 -11.75 3.75
C ASN A 635 1.15 -11.52 3.07
N ILE A 636 1.03 -10.45 2.27
CA ILE A 636 -0.06 -10.10 1.36
C ILE A 636 0.49 -10.11 -0.08
N LEU A 637 -0.23 -10.74 -1.00
CA LEU A 637 0.06 -10.61 -2.42
C LEU A 637 -0.49 -9.27 -2.93
N ILE A 638 0.41 -8.33 -3.22
CA ILE A 638 0.10 -7.08 -3.92
C ILE A 638 0.35 -7.29 -5.41
N ARG A 639 -0.68 -7.21 -6.28
CA ARG A 639 -0.54 -7.52 -7.72
C ARG A 639 0.46 -6.65 -8.44
N ASN A 640 0.34 -5.38 -8.10
CA ASN A 640 0.84 -4.24 -8.81
C ASN A 640 1.16 -3.24 -7.70
N GLN A 641 2.44 -3.01 -7.45
CA GLN A 641 2.89 -1.67 -7.09
C GLN A 641 3.17 -1.00 -8.43
N SER A 642 2.18 -0.26 -8.92
CA SER A 642 2.33 0.49 -10.16
C SER A 642 2.66 1.93 -9.79
N ILE A 643 3.68 2.47 -10.44
CA ILE A 643 3.90 3.90 -10.46
C ILE A 643 3.23 4.43 -11.71
N ILE A 644 2.28 5.33 -11.51
CA ILE A 644 1.71 6.13 -12.59
C ILE A 644 2.42 7.49 -12.53
N PHE A 645 3.06 7.85 -13.64
CA PHE A 645 3.89 9.03 -13.78
C PHE A 645 3.10 10.23 -14.31
#